data_AF-A0A3A9YVH7-F1
#
_entry.id   AF-A0A3A9YVH7-F1
#
_cell.length_a   1.000
_cell.length_b   1.000
_cell.length_c   1.000
_cell.angle_alpha   90.00
_cell.angle_beta   90.00
_cell.angle_gamma   90.00
#
_symmetry.space_group_name_H-M   'P 1'
#
loop_
_entity.id
_entity.type
_entity.pdbx_description
1 polymer ?
#
loop_
_entity_poly.entity_id
_entity_poly.type
_entity_poly.pdbx_seq_one_letter_code
_entity_poly.pdbx_strand_id
1 'polypeptide(L)'
;MLGSRSPASRTASRARVSRWAATASCFLDMAARLRLEVGMKSSDDDAPGAHRRRRRLRPCLRGRHREPGPPAADRRAGRPRPPAHGPGGGARICPGRPTRPSSAPLPRPAAYGRADVRLMVPAGPAFRAEEERERARTRRNEEDDPVRHTLLRRAPRRRGPLPWAFAALAAVLASLVAPVAARAQAGDVQLTPGAGAVSASTSDGNVPGNVVDDDYSTRWSGEGDGAWLQLDLGSVVTVSHIKLAVYQGTSRRNVFELQYWDGARWVTVVDGESAGNTTGLESFDFTPVQTSKVRYVGHGYEGDGAGDWNSLTEVEVWGTRDGDGDGDGDGDGDGDGDGDGDGDGDGGDPDPGQGRTVEVADSEELDSAFDAAQAGDRIVLADGTYTIGKMTGRNGTADQPITVVAAHRGGAVIDDGQLEVLDSSYVTFEGLDWTNSDTLKITGSHHVRLTRNHFHLTEESSLKWVLIGGADSHHNRIDHNLFEDKHELGNFITIDGSETRQSQYDLIDHNHFRDIGPRAENEMEAIRVGWSEISRSSGYTVIESNLFEECDGDPEIISVKSNDNTVRYNTFRASQGSVTQRHGNRGAFYGNFFFGEGKPGTGGIRVYGQDHLVYNNYFEGLTGSGYDAALQLDGGNVDTSGGLSEHFRVYRATVVHNTFVNNASNIEIGANYDLAPVDSVIADNLVTGSQGALFNEITAPVDMTYAGNIAWPTGSASIGVTAPSSAIREADPLLADEGALYRIGAGSPAIDAGTGGYPFVTEDMDGQAREGGADVGADERAATTATRGPLGASEVGPGAP
;
A
#
# COMPACT_ATOMS: atom_id res chain seq x y z
N MET A 1 60.07 -2.32 49.39
CA MET A 1 60.95 -3.36 50.00
C MET A 1 60.15 -4.10 51.06
N LEU A 2 60.28 -5.44 51.16
CA LEU A 2 59.85 -6.31 52.30
C LEU A 2 58.33 -6.27 52.60
N GLY A 3 57.53 -7.35 52.62
CA GLY A 3 57.78 -8.78 52.84
C GLY A 3 57.45 -9.14 54.31
N SER A 4 56.75 -10.21 54.69
CA SER A 4 56.14 -11.40 54.04
C SER A 4 55.68 -12.36 55.19
N ARG A 5 55.18 -13.58 54.88
CA ARG A 5 54.95 -14.76 55.78
C ARG A 5 53.59 -14.78 56.52
N SER A 6 52.92 -15.92 56.77
CA SER A 6 53.10 -17.37 56.45
C SER A 6 51.90 -18.17 57.05
N PRO A 7 51.80 -19.52 56.96
CA PRO A 7 52.13 -20.48 55.89
C PRO A 7 51.01 -21.57 55.69
N ALA A 8 51.29 -22.61 54.89
CA ALA A 8 50.41 -23.77 54.65
C ALA A 8 51.05 -25.15 55.00
N SER A 9 50.24 -26.22 55.08
CA SER A 9 50.67 -27.64 55.01
C SER A 9 49.48 -28.56 54.69
N ARG A 10 49.39 -29.25 53.53
CA ARG A 10 49.92 -30.61 53.17
C ARG A 10 49.05 -31.78 53.74
N THR A 11 48.82 -32.94 53.09
CA THR A 11 49.57 -33.68 52.02
C THR A 11 48.75 -34.84 51.36
N ALA A 12 49.03 -35.17 50.07
CA ALA A 12 49.11 -36.51 49.42
C ALA A 12 47.96 -37.57 49.49
N SER A 13 47.82 -38.62 48.62
CA SER A 13 48.18 -38.90 47.20
C SER A 13 47.64 -40.31 46.76
N ARG A 14 47.61 -40.62 45.44
CA ARG A 14 47.53 -41.97 44.75
C ARG A 14 46.18 -42.67 44.46
N ALA A 15 45.70 -42.48 43.21
CA ALA A 15 45.65 -43.43 42.08
C ALA A 15 44.96 -44.84 42.12
N ARG A 16 44.08 -45.05 41.09
CA ARG A 16 43.83 -46.24 40.20
C ARG A 16 42.43 -46.93 40.18
N VAL A 17 41.77 -46.78 39.02
CA VAL A 17 41.18 -47.82 38.12
C VAL A 17 39.75 -48.36 38.33
N SER A 18 38.81 -47.79 37.54
CA SER A 18 37.66 -48.44 36.83
C SER A 18 36.47 -49.01 37.66
N ARG A 19 35.23 -49.21 37.16
CA ARG A 19 34.66 -49.29 35.78
C ARG A 19 33.09 -49.26 35.82
N TRP A 20 32.41 -48.92 34.71
CA TRP A 20 30.92 -48.97 34.43
C TRP A 20 30.05 -47.91 35.17
N ALA A 21 29.40 -46.96 34.46
CA ALA A 21 28.11 -47.01 33.74
C ALA A 21 26.89 -46.65 34.65
N ALA A 22 25.90 -45.83 34.28
CA ALA A 22 25.52 -45.31 32.95
C ALA A 22 24.83 -43.91 33.00
N THR A 23 24.57 -43.37 31.80
CA THR A 23 23.59 -42.30 31.45
C THR A 23 23.98 -40.83 31.68
N ALA A 24 24.41 -40.19 30.57
CA ALA A 24 24.45 -38.75 30.29
C ALA A 24 23.04 -38.11 30.32
N SER A 25 22.81 -36.81 30.59
CA SER A 25 23.42 -35.55 30.12
C SER A 25 22.99 -35.10 28.72
N CYS A 26 22.66 -33.80 28.57
CA CYS A 26 22.67 -33.07 27.30
C CYS A 26 22.70 -31.55 27.54
N PHE A 27 23.87 -30.94 27.43
CA PHE A 27 24.09 -29.53 27.04
C PHE A 27 25.57 -29.36 26.65
N LEU A 28 25.83 -28.67 25.52
CA LEU A 28 27.12 -28.55 24.79
C LEU A 28 27.64 -29.91 24.26
N ASP A 29 27.97 -30.08 22.98
CA ASP A 29 28.80 -29.23 22.11
C ASP A 29 28.54 -29.59 20.62
N MET A 30 28.75 -28.67 19.67
CA MET A 30 28.92 -29.03 18.26
C MET A 30 29.77 -28.05 17.43
N ALA A 31 31.03 -27.81 17.85
CA ALA A 31 32.04 -27.18 17.00
C ALA A 31 33.02 -28.20 16.36
N ALA A 32 32.71 -28.62 15.13
CA ALA A 32 33.58 -29.24 14.12
C ALA A 32 34.37 -30.55 14.42
N ARG A 33 34.10 -31.60 13.62
CA ARG A 33 34.98 -32.02 12.50
C ARG A 33 34.51 -33.27 11.75
N LEU A 34 34.31 -33.13 10.44
CA LEU A 34 34.62 -34.17 9.45
C LEU A 34 34.89 -33.51 8.08
N ARG A 35 36.16 -33.49 7.65
CA ARG A 35 36.60 -33.08 6.31
C ARG A 35 37.87 -33.85 5.93
N LEU A 36 37.86 -34.50 4.78
CA LEU A 36 38.97 -35.07 4.00
C LEU A 36 38.38 -35.59 2.68
N GLU A 37 39.01 -35.48 1.51
CA GLU A 37 40.05 -34.53 1.06
C GLU A 37 39.34 -33.26 0.49
N VAL A 38 39.83 -32.36 -0.36
CA VAL A 38 41.12 -32.02 -1.04
C VAL A 38 41.26 -30.49 -0.86
N GLY A 39 42.40 -29.79 -0.83
CA GLY A 39 43.81 -30.13 -1.02
C GLY A 39 44.51 -28.94 -1.70
N MET A 40 44.99 -27.97 -0.91
CA MET A 40 45.69 -26.77 -1.41
C MET A 40 46.83 -26.40 -0.45
N LYS A 41 47.97 -25.96 -0.99
CA LYS A 41 49.21 -25.75 -0.23
C LYS A 41 49.37 -24.31 0.26
N SER A 42 49.93 -24.22 1.47
CA SER A 42 50.80 -23.16 2.03
C SER A 42 51.63 -22.38 0.99
N SER A 43 52.07 -21.14 1.24
CA SER A 43 52.69 -20.71 2.52
C SER A 43 52.65 -19.21 2.81
N ASP A 44 52.92 -18.91 4.08
CA ASP A 44 52.98 -17.63 4.79
C ASP A 44 54.18 -16.73 4.40
N ASP A 45 54.13 -15.43 4.76
CA ASP A 45 55.10 -14.82 5.70
C ASP A 45 54.81 -13.31 6.01
N ASP A 46 55.45 -12.82 7.08
CA ASP A 46 55.10 -11.63 7.90
C ASP A 46 55.52 -10.21 7.41
N ALA A 47 54.61 -9.25 7.66
CA ALA A 47 54.84 -7.92 8.28
C ALA A 47 55.72 -6.85 7.52
N PRO A 48 56.05 -5.66 8.11
CA PRO A 48 55.34 -4.43 7.71
C PRO A 48 56.26 -3.23 7.33
N GLY A 49 55.70 -2.14 6.77
CA GLY A 49 56.44 -0.87 6.69
C GLY A 49 55.86 0.22 5.78
N ALA A 50 55.54 1.38 6.37
CA ALA A 50 55.11 2.56 5.63
C ALA A 50 56.27 3.29 4.93
N HIS A 51 56.04 3.84 3.72
CA HIS A 51 56.33 5.28 3.47
C HIS A 51 55.92 5.84 2.09
N ARG A 52 55.22 6.98 2.15
CA ARG A 52 55.45 8.24 1.39
C ARG A 52 55.05 8.38 -0.10
N ARG A 53 54.41 9.55 -0.30
CA ARG A 53 54.32 10.44 -1.48
C ARG A 53 53.23 10.05 -2.50
N ARG A 54 52.10 10.78 -2.51
CA ARG A 54 51.88 12.19 -2.95
C ARG A 54 51.77 12.33 -4.47
N ARG A 55 50.59 12.82 -4.91
CA ARG A 55 50.35 13.64 -6.12
C ARG A 55 50.46 12.86 -7.46
N ARG A 56 49.66 13.13 -8.48
CA ARG A 56 48.76 14.28 -8.75
C ARG A 56 47.73 13.95 -9.86
N LEU A 57 46.56 14.59 -9.79
CA LEU A 57 45.77 15.20 -10.90
C LEU A 57 45.89 14.61 -12.34
N ARG A 58 44.74 14.14 -12.87
CA ARG A 58 43.97 14.65 -14.06
C ARG A 58 44.71 15.00 -15.38
N PRO A 59 44.01 15.12 -16.55
CA PRO A 59 42.79 14.46 -17.05
C PRO A 59 42.87 14.12 -18.58
N CYS A 60 41.71 13.83 -19.22
CA CYS A 60 41.43 14.03 -20.66
C CYS A 60 42.11 13.06 -21.68
N LEU A 61 41.58 12.82 -22.90
CA LEU A 61 40.56 13.51 -23.72
C LEU A 61 39.90 12.56 -24.77
N ARG A 62 38.73 12.99 -25.28
CA ARG A 62 37.90 12.47 -26.40
C ARG A 62 38.63 11.80 -27.59
N GLY A 63 37.96 10.81 -28.21
CA GLY A 63 38.20 10.35 -29.59
C GLY A 63 36.92 9.80 -30.25
N ARG A 64 36.53 10.32 -31.42
CA ARG A 64 35.26 9.99 -32.12
C ARG A 64 35.39 8.85 -33.15
N HIS A 65 34.27 8.17 -33.41
CA HIS A 65 33.82 7.54 -34.68
C HIS A 65 34.79 6.65 -35.49
N ARG A 66 34.43 5.37 -35.69
CA ARG A 66 33.78 4.87 -36.95
C ARG A 66 33.62 3.34 -36.91
N GLU A 67 32.52 2.84 -37.45
CA GLU A 67 32.40 1.45 -37.90
C GLU A 67 33.39 1.15 -39.03
N PRO A 68 33.70 -0.14 -39.28
CA PRO A 68 33.12 -0.73 -40.49
C PRO A 68 32.64 -2.18 -40.34
N GLY A 69 31.71 -2.57 -41.23
CA GLY A 69 31.24 -3.94 -41.43
C GLY A 69 32.27 -4.90 -42.06
N PRO A 70 31.84 -6.14 -42.40
CA PRO A 70 32.68 -7.33 -42.34
C PRO A 70 33.30 -7.78 -43.68
N PRO A 71 34.29 -8.69 -43.65
CA PRO A 71 34.70 -9.51 -44.79
C PRO A 71 34.24 -10.97 -44.66
N ALA A 72 33.97 -11.61 -45.81
CA ALA A 72 33.61 -13.02 -45.89
C ALA A 72 34.67 -13.88 -46.62
N ALA A 73 34.77 -15.15 -46.18
CA ALA A 73 35.24 -16.35 -46.92
C ALA A 73 36.66 -16.41 -47.55
N ASP A 74 37.40 -17.48 -47.25
CA ASP A 74 37.71 -18.53 -48.25
C ASP A 74 38.01 -19.91 -47.60
N ARG A 75 38.18 -20.95 -48.43
CA ARG A 75 38.00 -22.39 -48.17
C ARG A 75 39.29 -23.16 -47.85
N ARG A 76 39.13 -24.36 -47.26
CA ARG A 76 39.86 -25.60 -47.67
C ARG A 76 39.11 -26.87 -47.23
N ALA A 77 39.50 -28.03 -47.79
CA ALA A 77 38.63 -29.20 -47.95
C ALA A 77 39.10 -30.48 -47.24
N GLY A 78 38.18 -31.44 -47.01
CA GLY A 78 38.51 -32.83 -46.65
C GLY A 78 37.35 -33.63 -46.03
N ARG A 79 36.77 -34.60 -46.76
CA ARG A 79 35.91 -35.68 -46.23
C ARG A 79 36.67 -37.01 -46.30
N PRO A 80 36.26 -38.03 -45.52
CA PRO A 80 35.52 -39.15 -46.15
C PRO A 80 34.23 -39.57 -45.40
N ARG A 81 33.53 -40.57 -45.94
CA ARG A 81 32.18 -41.05 -45.56
C ARG A 81 32.20 -42.56 -45.16
N PRO A 82 31.08 -43.18 -44.73
CA PRO A 82 31.05 -44.36 -43.83
C PRO A 82 30.84 -45.71 -44.56
N PRO A 83 30.65 -46.83 -43.82
CA PRO A 83 30.08 -48.07 -44.33
C PRO A 83 28.62 -48.35 -43.90
N ALA A 84 27.86 -49.00 -44.79
CA ALA A 84 26.64 -49.81 -44.53
C ALA A 84 27.04 -51.32 -44.61
N HIS A 85 26.24 -52.38 -44.37
CA HIS A 85 24.82 -52.70 -44.59
C HIS A 85 24.36 -53.88 -43.67
N GLY A 86 23.05 -54.21 -43.66
CA GLY A 86 22.46 -55.45 -43.06
C GLY A 86 22.66 -56.72 -43.92
N PRO A 87 21.71 -57.70 -44.01
CA PRO A 87 20.29 -57.72 -43.58
C PRO A 87 19.79 -59.06 -42.94
N GLY A 88 18.47 -59.21 -42.72
CA GLY A 88 17.82 -60.53 -42.59
C GLY A 88 16.55 -60.53 -41.71
N GLY A 89 15.41 -60.99 -42.25
CA GLY A 89 14.13 -61.10 -41.51
C GLY A 89 13.58 -62.52 -41.46
N GLY A 90 12.58 -62.75 -40.59
CA GLY A 90 11.89 -64.04 -40.46
C GLY A 90 10.62 -63.93 -39.61
N ALA A 91 9.57 -64.68 -39.96
CA ALA A 91 8.27 -64.62 -39.31
C ALA A 91 7.67 -66.01 -39.04
N ARG A 92 6.71 -66.06 -38.10
CA ARG A 92 5.64 -67.05 -37.87
C ARG A 92 5.90 -68.30 -36.98
N ILE A 93 4.82 -68.62 -36.24
CA ILE A 93 4.33 -69.92 -35.73
C ILE A 93 4.78 -70.41 -34.33
N CYS A 94 3.80 -70.52 -33.42
CA CYS A 94 3.78 -71.33 -32.19
C CYS A 94 3.30 -72.77 -32.51
N PRO A 95 3.48 -73.81 -31.66
CA PRO A 95 2.70 -73.96 -30.41
C PRO A 95 3.35 -74.77 -29.26
N GLY A 96 2.72 -74.85 -28.07
CA GLY A 96 3.07 -75.83 -27.03
C GLY A 96 2.64 -75.52 -25.58
N ARG A 97 1.38 -75.78 -25.21
CA ARG A 97 0.86 -75.87 -23.82
C ARG A 97 0.85 -77.37 -23.38
N PRO A 98 0.56 -77.80 -22.12
CA PRO A 98 -0.44 -77.32 -21.14
C PRO A 98 0.10 -77.21 -19.67
N THR A 99 -0.61 -76.91 -18.57
CA THR A 99 -1.96 -77.31 -18.07
C THR A 99 -2.70 -76.23 -17.21
N ARG A 100 -3.89 -76.58 -16.71
CA ARG A 100 -4.98 -75.77 -16.08
C ARG A 100 -5.46 -76.49 -14.79
N PRO A 101 -6.31 -75.93 -13.86
CA PRO A 101 -7.77 -75.66 -14.03
C PRO A 101 -8.24 -74.26 -13.52
N SER A 102 -9.32 -73.57 -14.00
CA SER A 102 -10.81 -73.76 -13.93
C SER A 102 -11.45 -73.22 -12.62
N SER A 103 -12.60 -72.49 -12.52
CA SER A 103 -13.69 -71.99 -13.40
C SER A 103 -14.55 -70.92 -12.63
N ALA A 104 -14.89 -69.71 -13.14
CA ALA A 104 -16.12 -69.27 -13.88
C ALA A 104 -17.47 -69.27 -13.09
N PRO A 105 -18.52 -68.44 -13.38
CA PRO A 105 -18.71 -67.37 -14.41
C PRO A 105 -19.38 -66.02 -13.92
N LEU A 106 -19.68 -65.09 -14.86
CA LEU A 106 -20.30 -63.74 -14.69
C LEU A 106 -21.85 -63.74 -14.68
N PRO A 107 -22.50 -62.62 -14.27
CA PRO A 107 -23.32 -61.86 -15.23
C PRO A 107 -23.34 -60.30 -15.09
N ARG A 108 -23.85 -59.63 -16.13
CA ARG A 108 -24.42 -58.26 -16.21
C ARG A 108 -25.66 -58.35 -17.16
N PRO A 109 -26.59 -57.37 -17.25
CA PRO A 109 -26.65 -56.05 -16.61
C PRO A 109 -28.00 -55.75 -15.88
N ALA A 110 -28.07 -54.62 -15.17
CA ALA A 110 -29.33 -53.95 -14.79
C ALA A 110 -29.11 -52.42 -14.71
N ALA A 111 -30.17 -51.65 -14.94
CA ALA A 111 -30.18 -50.17 -14.91
C ALA A 111 -30.74 -49.61 -13.59
N TYR A 112 -30.98 -48.29 -13.55
CA TYR A 112 -31.30 -47.43 -12.39
C TYR A 112 -30.08 -47.14 -11.47
N GLY A 113 -29.90 -45.92 -10.94
CA GLY A 113 -30.64 -44.66 -11.11
C GLY A 113 -29.90 -43.50 -10.41
N ARG A 114 -30.30 -42.25 -10.65
CA ARG A 114 -29.74 -41.09 -9.92
C ARG A 114 -30.10 -41.16 -8.43
N ALA A 115 -29.14 -40.88 -7.55
CA ALA A 115 -29.37 -40.46 -6.18
C ALA A 115 -28.19 -39.59 -5.71
N ASP A 116 -28.50 -38.41 -5.18
CA ASP A 116 -27.51 -37.44 -4.68
C ASP A 116 -26.85 -37.93 -3.38
N VAL A 117 -25.59 -37.58 -3.17
CA VAL A 117 -24.93 -37.68 -1.86
C VAL A 117 -24.31 -36.33 -1.52
N ARG A 118 -24.87 -35.69 -0.49
CA ARG A 118 -24.35 -34.45 0.11
C ARG A 118 -22.96 -34.67 0.72
N LEU A 119 -22.07 -33.71 0.53
CA LEU A 119 -20.90 -33.51 1.37
C LEU A 119 -21.21 -32.46 2.46
N MET A 120 -20.65 -32.66 3.65
CA MET A 120 -20.92 -31.85 4.84
C MET A 120 -20.07 -30.57 4.84
N VAL A 121 -20.66 -29.46 5.28
CA VAL A 121 -19.99 -28.19 5.58
C VAL A 121 -20.02 -28.00 7.11
N PRO A 122 -18.92 -27.59 7.76
CA PRO A 122 -18.91 -27.28 9.19
C PRO A 122 -19.58 -25.93 9.48
N ALA A 123 -20.20 -25.79 10.66
CA ALA A 123 -21.04 -24.65 11.00
C ALA A 123 -20.30 -23.53 11.77
N GLY A 124 -20.61 -22.28 11.45
CA GLY A 124 -20.39 -21.12 12.32
C GLY A 124 -21.64 -20.77 13.14
N PRO A 125 -21.53 -20.03 14.26
CA PRO A 125 -22.64 -19.76 15.16
C PRO A 125 -23.46 -18.53 14.75
N ALA A 126 -24.79 -18.63 14.87
CA ALA A 126 -25.71 -17.49 14.75
C ALA A 126 -26.62 -17.43 15.99
N PHE A 127 -26.75 -16.26 16.60
CA PHE A 127 -27.72 -16.00 17.67
C PHE A 127 -28.75 -14.95 17.24
N ARG A 128 -29.91 -15.48 16.85
CA ARG A 128 -31.28 -15.01 17.17
C ARG A 128 -31.66 -13.54 16.96
N ALA A 129 -32.51 -13.35 15.94
CA ALA A 129 -33.57 -12.34 15.94
C ALA A 129 -34.91 -13.02 15.61
N GLU A 130 -35.76 -13.29 16.62
CA GLU A 130 -37.13 -13.78 16.43
C GLU A 130 -37.99 -13.57 17.70
N GLU A 131 -38.43 -12.34 18.00
CA GLU A 131 -39.55 -12.14 18.96
C GLU A 131 -40.29 -10.79 18.81
N GLU A 132 -40.93 -10.52 17.66
CA GLU A 132 -41.88 -9.39 17.60
C GLU A 132 -43.02 -9.56 16.57
N ARG A 133 -44.01 -10.41 16.89
CA ARG A 133 -45.29 -10.43 16.15
C ARG A 133 -46.51 -11.03 16.87
N GLU A 134 -46.61 -10.93 18.20
CA GLU A 134 -47.90 -11.15 18.88
C GLU A 134 -48.02 -10.45 20.25
N ARG A 135 -48.65 -9.26 20.28
CA ARG A 135 -49.28 -8.67 21.50
C ARG A 135 -50.12 -7.42 21.18
N ALA A 136 -51.38 -7.65 20.82
CA ALA A 136 -52.42 -6.62 20.87
C ALA A 136 -53.71 -7.20 21.45
N ARG A 137 -54.36 -6.47 22.38
CA ARG A 137 -55.59 -6.83 23.15
C ARG A 137 -55.30 -7.89 24.25
N THR A 138 -55.49 -7.68 25.56
CA THR A 138 -56.66 -7.13 26.29
C THR A 138 -56.37 -6.88 27.79
N ARG A 139 -56.92 -5.80 28.38
CA ARG A 139 -57.42 -5.57 29.78
C ARG A 139 -57.50 -4.03 29.96
N ARG A 140 -58.66 -3.35 29.89
CA ARG A 140 -59.83 -3.23 30.81
C ARG A 140 -59.56 -2.58 32.18
N ASN A 141 -60.07 -1.35 32.30
CA ASN A 141 -60.85 -0.71 33.39
C ASN A 141 -60.30 -0.60 34.82
N GLU A 142 -60.13 0.66 35.26
CA GLU A 142 -60.60 1.31 36.51
C GLU A 142 -60.39 2.84 36.27
N GLU A 143 -61.43 3.65 36.03
CA GLU A 143 -62.34 4.38 36.96
C GLU A 143 -61.89 5.81 37.38
N ASP A 144 -62.45 6.79 36.67
CA ASP A 144 -63.11 8.04 37.10
C ASP A 144 -62.41 9.19 37.90
N ASP A 145 -62.08 10.25 37.13
CA ASP A 145 -62.58 11.65 37.26
C ASP A 145 -61.99 12.61 38.36
N PRO A 146 -62.17 13.96 38.27
CA PRO A 146 -61.37 14.85 37.39
C PRO A 146 -60.83 16.14 38.07
N VAL A 147 -60.11 17.01 37.31
CA VAL A 147 -60.34 18.48 37.23
C VAL A 147 -59.55 19.14 36.07
N ARG A 148 -60.30 19.78 35.15
CA ARG A 148 -60.03 21.00 34.30
C ARG A 148 -58.58 21.31 33.84
N HIS A 149 -58.33 21.61 32.56
CA HIS A 149 -58.90 22.78 31.85
C HIS A 149 -59.12 22.58 30.33
N THR A 150 -59.88 23.50 29.73
CA THR A 150 -60.66 23.27 28.50
C THR A 150 -60.06 23.84 27.21
N LEU A 151 -59.99 22.96 26.19
CA LEU A 151 -60.07 23.16 24.72
C LEU A 151 -60.10 24.59 24.12
N LEU A 152 -59.43 24.75 22.95
CA LEU A 152 -60.13 24.95 21.66
C LEU A 152 -59.19 24.79 20.43
N ARG A 153 -59.71 24.14 19.36
CA ARG A 153 -59.07 23.99 18.03
C ARG A 153 -60.16 24.08 16.94
N ARG A 154 -59.80 24.48 15.69
CA ARG A 154 -60.60 24.72 14.45
C ARG A 154 -60.84 26.21 14.15
N ALA A 155 -60.87 26.71 12.89
CA ALA A 155 -60.83 26.11 11.54
C ALA A 155 -60.25 27.10 10.49
N PRO A 156 -59.87 26.66 9.27
CA PRO A 156 -59.41 27.54 8.18
C PRO A 156 -60.55 28.09 7.30
N ARG A 157 -60.30 29.19 6.54
CA ARG A 157 -61.20 29.72 5.49
C ARG A 157 -60.47 30.27 4.25
N ARG A 158 -61.22 30.41 3.15
CA ARG A 158 -60.79 30.62 1.75
C ARG A 158 -61.22 32.00 1.17
N ARG A 159 -60.48 32.46 0.14
CA ARG A 159 -60.87 33.23 -1.08
C ARG A 159 -61.18 34.76 -1.05
N GLY A 160 -60.22 35.54 -1.59
CA GLY A 160 -60.34 36.61 -2.63
C GLY A 160 -61.14 37.92 -2.33
N PRO A 161 -61.23 38.91 -3.27
CA PRO A 161 -60.50 39.10 -4.55
C PRO A 161 -59.95 40.56 -4.83
N LEU A 162 -59.04 40.71 -5.82
CA LEU A 162 -58.86 41.77 -6.88
C LEU A 162 -59.23 43.30 -6.65
N PRO A 163 -58.72 44.30 -7.43
CA PRO A 163 -57.43 44.46 -8.18
C PRO A 163 -56.88 45.93 -8.40
N TRP A 164 -55.86 46.09 -9.27
CA TRP A 164 -55.39 47.32 -10.03
C TRP A 164 -54.60 48.41 -9.25
N ALA A 165 -53.66 49.20 -9.81
CA ALA A 165 -52.83 49.16 -11.04
C ALA A 165 -51.74 50.29 -10.98
N PHE A 166 -50.83 50.36 -11.98
CA PHE A 166 -49.74 51.35 -12.18
C PHE A 166 -48.53 51.21 -11.21
N ALA A 167 -47.29 51.59 -11.56
CA ALA A 167 -46.77 52.32 -12.73
C ALA A 167 -45.44 51.73 -13.26
N ALA A 168 -44.90 52.29 -14.36
CA ALA A 168 -43.64 51.87 -14.97
C ALA A 168 -42.57 52.97 -14.98
N LEU A 169 -41.31 52.53 -14.97
CA LEU A 169 -40.12 53.17 -15.56
C LEU A 169 -39.54 54.47 -14.96
N ALA A 170 -38.38 54.35 -14.30
CA ALA A 170 -37.17 55.15 -14.54
C ALA A 170 -35.94 54.52 -13.86
N ALA A 171 -34.76 54.61 -14.46
CA ALA A 171 -33.54 53.92 -14.02
C ALA A 171 -32.68 54.73 -13.04
N VAL A 172 -31.99 54.03 -12.13
CA VAL A 172 -30.75 54.48 -11.47
C VAL A 172 -29.78 53.30 -11.47
N LEU A 173 -28.49 53.58 -11.65
CA LEU A 173 -27.41 52.58 -11.63
C LEU A 173 -27.40 51.83 -10.29
N ALA A 174 -27.59 50.52 -10.33
CA ALA A 174 -27.07 49.62 -9.31
C ALA A 174 -25.80 48.98 -9.88
N SER A 175 -24.66 49.25 -9.26
CA SER A 175 -23.38 48.64 -9.62
C SER A 175 -23.51 47.12 -9.54
N LEU A 176 -23.13 46.43 -10.62
CA LEU A 176 -22.87 44.99 -10.58
C LEU A 176 -21.62 44.75 -9.74
N VAL A 177 -21.80 44.67 -8.42
CA VAL A 177 -20.94 43.84 -7.58
C VAL A 177 -21.43 42.42 -7.84
N ALA A 178 -20.83 41.77 -8.82
CA ALA A 178 -20.86 40.31 -8.85
C ALA A 178 -20.27 39.81 -7.51
N PRO A 179 -20.76 38.69 -6.96
CA PRO A 179 -20.00 38.04 -5.89
C PRO A 179 -18.60 37.79 -6.45
N VAL A 180 -17.60 38.36 -5.78
CA VAL A 180 -16.21 38.02 -6.09
C VAL A 180 -16.06 36.59 -5.63
N ALA A 181 -16.17 35.66 -6.58
CA ALA A 181 -15.67 34.31 -6.39
C ALA A 181 -14.16 34.46 -6.16
N ALA A 182 -13.78 34.50 -4.88
CA ALA A 182 -12.40 34.31 -4.48
C ALA A 182 -12.03 32.93 -4.99
N ARG A 183 -11.18 32.88 -6.02
CA ARG A 183 -10.58 31.62 -6.45
C ARG A 183 -9.74 31.11 -5.29
N ALA A 184 -9.74 29.80 -5.06
CA ALA A 184 -8.75 29.14 -4.21
C ALA A 184 -7.36 29.73 -4.53
N GLN A 185 -6.70 30.25 -3.50
CA GLN A 185 -5.48 31.02 -3.68
C GLN A 185 -4.35 30.02 -3.97
N ALA A 186 -3.40 30.37 -4.85
CA ALA A 186 -2.23 29.52 -5.06
C ALA A 186 -1.40 29.50 -3.76
N GLY A 187 -1.50 28.41 -2.99
CA GLY A 187 -0.92 28.28 -1.66
C GLY A 187 -1.90 27.79 -0.57
N ASP A 188 -3.20 27.67 -0.86
CA ASP A 188 -4.16 27.09 0.09
C ASP A 188 -3.85 25.60 0.35
N VAL A 189 -3.75 25.23 1.62
CA VAL A 189 -3.57 23.85 2.12
C VAL A 189 -4.75 23.44 3.01
N GLN A 190 -4.90 22.14 3.25
CA GLN A 190 -5.86 21.63 4.21
C GLN A 190 -5.39 21.96 5.64
N LEU A 191 -6.28 22.62 6.38
CA LEU A 191 -6.15 23.07 7.77
C LEU A 191 -7.08 22.28 8.70
N THR A 192 -7.81 21.28 8.19
CA THR A 192 -8.68 20.39 8.97
C THR A 192 -7.90 19.74 10.12
N PRO A 193 -8.33 19.93 11.38
CA PRO A 193 -7.70 19.28 12.51
C PRO A 193 -8.29 17.88 12.72
N GLY A 194 -7.52 16.97 13.31
CA GLY A 194 -7.97 15.60 13.58
C GLY A 194 -9.08 15.50 14.63
N ALA A 195 -9.74 14.34 14.70
CA ALA A 195 -10.96 14.09 15.48
C ALA A 195 -10.94 14.60 16.94
N GLY A 196 -9.81 14.52 17.65
CA GLY A 196 -9.68 15.00 19.03
C GLY A 196 -9.83 16.51 19.23
N ALA A 197 -9.73 17.30 18.14
CA ALA A 197 -9.94 18.74 18.13
C ALA A 197 -11.34 19.13 17.60
N VAL A 198 -12.20 18.16 17.31
CA VAL A 198 -13.58 18.37 16.87
C VAL A 198 -14.56 18.10 18.02
N SER A 199 -15.44 19.04 18.28
CA SER A 199 -16.45 18.97 19.35
C SER A 199 -17.82 19.39 18.85
N ALA A 200 -18.88 18.97 19.52
CA ALA A 200 -20.25 19.33 19.14
C ALA A 200 -21.15 19.57 20.36
N SER A 201 -22.25 20.30 20.16
CA SER A 201 -23.27 20.53 21.20
C SER A 201 -23.97 19.26 21.67
N THR A 202 -24.09 18.28 20.77
CA THR A 202 -25.01 17.13 20.84
C THR A 202 -24.53 16.03 19.89
N SER A 203 -24.76 14.77 20.24
CA SER A 203 -24.69 13.63 19.31
C SER A 203 -25.71 12.55 19.68
N ASP A 204 -26.10 11.72 18.72
CA ASP A 204 -26.98 10.54 18.91
C ASP A 204 -26.21 9.21 19.11
N GLY A 205 -24.88 9.31 19.28
CA GLY A 205 -23.93 8.20 19.17
C GLY A 205 -23.05 8.27 17.91
N ASN A 206 -23.47 9.03 16.89
CA ASN A 206 -22.63 9.43 15.76
C ASN A 206 -21.83 10.68 16.18
N VAL A 207 -20.57 10.46 16.58
CA VAL A 207 -19.74 11.42 17.33
C VAL A 207 -19.11 12.50 16.44
N PRO A 208 -18.72 13.68 16.99
CA PRO A 208 -18.12 14.77 16.20
C PRO A 208 -16.84 14.42 15.45
N GLY A 209 -16.05 13.44 15.91
CA GLY A 209 -14.81 13.03 15.23
C GLY A 209 -15.03 12.39 13.84
N ASN A 210 -16.21 11.83 13.62
CA ASN A 210 -16.66 11.17 12.38
C ASN A 210 -17.00 12.19 11.24
N VAL A 211 -16.29 13.31 11.19
CA VAL A 211 -16.39 14.31 10.09
C VAL A 211 -15.02 14.79 9.63
N VAL A 212 -13.97 14.14 10.13
CA VAL A 212 -12.55 14.40 9.86
C VAL A 212 -11.76 13.08 9.91
N ASP A 213 -12.44 11.97 9.57
CA ASP A 213 -11.90 10.60 9.59
C ASP A 213 -11.72 10.02 8.18
N ASP A 214 -12.01 10.82 7.14
CA ASP A 214 -12.01 10.47 5.71
C ASP A 214 -12.98 9.32 5.34
N ASP A 215 -13.86 8.88 6.25
CA ASP A 215 -14.82 7.79 6.03
C ASP A 215 -16.26 8.32 5.87
N TYR A 216 -16.65 8.57 4.63
CA TYR A 216 -18.00 8.99 4.24
C TYR A 216 -19.13 8.01 4.61
N SER A 217 -18.82 6.82 5.16
CA SER A 217 -19.79 5.89 5.72
C SER A 217 -20.10 6.15 7.21
N THR A 218 -19.19 6.83 7.94
CA THR A 218 -19.46 7.40 9.25
C THR A 218 -20.15 8.76 9.11
N ARG A 219 -20.46 9.41 10.24
CA ARG A 219 -20.98 10.79 10.31
C ARG A 219 -20.95 11.30 11.74
N TRP A 220 -21.08 12.61 11.91
CA TRP A 220 -21.70 13.23 13.10
C TRP A 220 -23.22 13.36 12.91
N SER A 221 -24.00 13.36 13.99
CA SER A 221 -25.43 13.74 13.95
C SER A 221 -25.92 14.38 15.25
N GLY A 222 -26.31 15.65 15.19
CA GLY A 222 -26.92 16.42 16.30
C GLY A 222 -28.36 16.83 16.02
N GLU A 223 -29.26 16.65 16.99
CA GLU A 223 -30.68 17.05 16.90
C GLU A 223 -30.89 18.45 17.50
N GLY A 224 -31.63 19.30 16.78
CA GLY A 224 -32.11 20.60 17.23
C GLY A 224 -31.62 21.78 16.39
N ASP A 225 -32.47 22.80 16.30
CA ASP A 225 -32.12 24.12 15.76
C ASP A 225 -31.05 24.79 16.63
N GLY A 226 -29.91 25.14 16.01
CA GLY A 226 -28.72 25.67 16.69
C GLY A 226 -27.74 24.60 17.19
N ALA A 227 -27.93 23.31 16.84
CA ALA A 227 -26.93 22.28 17.11
C ALA A 227 -25.65 22.58 16.31
N TRP A 228 -24.50 22.60 16.98
CA TRP A 228 -23.23 23.04 16.41
C TRP A 228 -22.15 21.97 16.46
N LEU A 229 -21.24 22.05 15.49
CA LEU A 229 -19.98 21.29 15.43
C LEU A 229 -18.83 22.28 15.21
N GLN A 230 -17.77 22.17 16.00
CA GLN A 230 -16.67 23.10 16.11
C GLN A 230 -15.34 22.38 15.90
N LEU A 231 -14.48 22.93 15.06
CA LEU A 231 -13.13 22.46 14.80
C LEU A 231 -12.13 23.47 15.38
N ASP A 232 -11.24 23.00 16.26
CA ASP A 232 -10.14 23.78 16.82
C ASP A 232 -8.88 23.63 15.97
N LEU A 233 -8.43 24.72 15.34
CA LEU A 233 -7.31 24.70 14.39
C LEU A 233 -5.94 24.75 15.09
N GLY A 234 -5.91 24.83 16.42
CA GLY A 234 -4.70 24.81 17.25
C GLY A 234 -3.92 26.13 17.29
N SER A 235 -3.84 26.85 16.17
CA SER A 235 -3.20 28.17 16.07
C SER A 235 -4.03 29.13 15.20
N VAL A 236 -3.70 30.42 15.22
CA VAL A 236 -4.35 31.40 14.33
C VAL A 236 -3.83 31.22 12.92
N VAL A 237 -4.69 30.76 12.01
CA VAL A 237 -4.41 30.51 10.60
C VAL A 237 -5.39 31.27 9.72
N THR A 238 -5.01 31.55 8.47
CA THR A 238 -5.90 32.20 7.50
C THR A 238 -6.75 31.13 6.82
N VAL A 239 -8.05 31.10 7.10
CA VAL A 239 -9.02 30.19 6.46
C VAL A 239 -9.69 30.91 5.29
N SER A 240 -9.63 30.32 4.09
CA SER A 240 -10.21 30.85 2.85
C SER A 240 -11.57 30.23 2.48
N HIS A 241 -11.72 28.93 2.73
CA HIS A 241 -12.95 28.18 2.45
C HIS A 241 -13.11 26.97 3.38
N ILE A 242 -14.35 26.47 3.47
CA ILE A 242 -14.69 25.23 4.18
C ILE A 242 -15.48 24.36 3.21
N LYS A 243 -15.22 23.05 3.17
CA LYS A 243 -16.00 22.10 2.40
C LYS A 243 -16.82 21.21 3.35
N LEU A 244 -18.05 20.86 2.96
CA LEU A 244 -18.96 20.03 3.76
C LEU A 244 -19.53 18.89 2.92
N ALA A 245 -19.52 17.67 3.45
CA ALA A 245 -20.26 16.54 2.91
C ALA A 245 -21.47 16.25 3.82
N VAL A 246 -22.67 16.31 3.26
CA VAL A 246 -23.93 16.18 4.02
C VAL A 246 -24.45 14.74 3.95
N TYR A 247 -24.80 14.18 5.11
CA TYR A 247 -25.39 12.85 5.18
C TYR A 247 -26.73 12.81 4.44
N GLN A 248 -26.86 11.90 3.48
CA GLN A 248 -27.98 11.85 2.52
C GLN A 248 -28.15 13.14 1.69
N GLY A 249 -27.06 13.85 1.39
CA GLY A 249 -27.07 15.12 0.63
C GLY A 249 -27.64 15.07 -0.80
N THR A 250 -28.07 13.91 -1.31
CA THR A 250 -28.86 13.78 -2.55
C THR A 250 -30.38 13.81 -2.33
N SER A 251 -30.85 13.73 -1.08
CA SER A 251 -32.27 13.82 -0.68
C SER A 251 -32.55 14.82 0.44
N ARG A 252 -31.50 15.27 1.14
CA ARG A 252 -31.52 16.30 2.18
C ARG A 252 -30.70 17.51 1.75
N ARG A 253 -31.13 18.69 2.20
CA ARG A 253 -30.35 19.93 2.16
C ARG A 253 -30.26 20.48 3.57
N ASN A 254 -29.08 20.42 4.19
CA ASN A 254 -28.90 21.00 5.52
C ASN A 254 -28.91 22.53 5.39
N VAL A 255 -29.57 23.22 6.32
CA VAL A 255 -29.56 24.68 6.45
C VAL A 255 -28.62 25.04 7.60
N PHE A 256 -27.68 25.97 7.40
CA PHE A 256 -26.60 26.22 8.36
C PHE A 256 -25.94 27.59 8.24
N GLU A 257 -25.27 27.97 9.33
CA GLU A 257 -24.25 29.01 9.34
C GLU A 257 -22.84 28.38 9.47
N LEU A 258 -21.87 28.91 8.72
CA LEU A 258 -20.44 28.72 9.00
C LEU A 258 -19.89 29.97 9.68
N GLN A 259 -19.18 29.76 10.77
CA GLN A 259 -18.70 30.82 11.65
C GLN A 259 -17.21 30.62 11.99
N TYR A 260 -16.51 31.71 12.27
CA TYR A 260 -15.15 31.70 12.82
C TYR A 260 -15.11 32.41 14.18
N TRP A 261 -14.04 32.16 14.95
CA TRP A 261 -13.78 32.84 16.21
C TRP A 261 -12.95 34.11 15.99
N ASP A 262 -13.48 35.28 16.36
CA ASP A 262 -12.81 36.59 16.21
C ASP A 262 -11.89 36.99 17.39
N GLY A 263 -11.69 36.07 18.34
CA GLY A 263 -10.99 36.32 19.61
C GLY A 263 -11.92 36.64 20.78
N ALA A 264 -13.17 37.06 20.54
CA ALA A 264 -14.13 37.41 21.58
C ALA A 264 -15.54 36.80 21.37
N ARG A 265 -15.92 36.49 20.13
CA ARG A 265 -17.22 35.94 19.76
C ARG A 265 -17.14 35.16 18.44
N TRP A 266 -18.20 34.40 18.17
CA TRP A 266 -18.42 33.78 16.87
C TRP A 266 -18.98 34.79 15.86
N VAL A 267 -18.45 34.75 14.64
CA VAL A 267 -18.84 35.62 13.52
C VAL A 267 -19.14 34.78 12.29
N THR A 268 -20.33 34.94 11.73
CA THR A 268 -20.82 34.22 10.55
C THR A 268 -20.16 34.72 9.26
N VAL A 269 -19.61 33.79 8.48
CA VAL A 269 -19.03 34.02 7.14
C VAL A 269 -19.89 33.44 6.02
N VAL A 270 -20.67 32.40 6.30
CA VAL A 270 -21.67 31.82 5.39
C VAL A 270 -22.97 31.60 6.15
N ASP A 271 -24.09 31.96 5.55
CA ASP A 271 -25.46 31.65 5.97
C ASP A 271 -26.11 31.05 4.72
N GLY A 272 -26.45 29.75 4.75
CA GLY A 272 -26.65 28.97 3.53
C GLY A 272 -27.33 27.60 3.70
N GLU A 273 -27.41 26.89 2.59
CA GLU A 273 -28.07 25.59 2.44
C GLU A 273 -27.21 24.72 1.49
N SER A 274 -27.06 23.41 1.76
CA SER A 274 -26.33 22.50 0.86
C SER A 274 -27.10 22.21 -0.43
N ALA A 275 -26.42 21.79 -1.50
CA ALA A 275 -26.95 21.74 -2.86
C ALA A 275 -28.05 20.70 -3.07
N GLY A 276 -28.08 19.63 -2.28
CA GLY A 276 -29.13 18.61 -2.33
C GLY A 276 -29.05 17.66 -3.52
N ASN A 277 -27.86 17.53 -4.11
CA ASN A 277 -27.61 16.73 -5.31
C ASN A 277 -26.30 15.91 -5.24
N THR A 278 -25.60 15.91 -4.11
CA THR A 278 -24.32 15.21 -3.89
C THR A 278 -24.23 14.69 -2.46
N THR A 279 -23.50 13.59 -2.25
CA THR A 279 -23.06 13.13 -0.92
C THR A 279 -21.57 13.36 -0.68
N GLY A 280 -20.85 13.87 -1.68
CA GLY A 280 -19.46 14.31 -1.53
C GLY A 280 -19.37 15.76 -1.06
N LEU A 281 -18.15 16.25 -0.90
CA LEU A 281 -17.84 17.61 -0.42
C LEU A 281 -18.36 18.72 -1.35
N GLU A 282 -19.06 19.68 -0.78
CA GLU A 282 -19.45 20.96 -1.38
C GLU A 282 -18.57 22.08 -0.81
N SER A 283 -17.96 22.94 -1.65
CA SER A 283 -17.12 24.07 -1.19
C SER A 283 -17.94 25.32 -0.88
N PHE A 284 -17.64 25.97 0.25
CA PHE A 284 -18.22 27.23 0.69
C PHE A 284 -17.10 28.26 0.90
N ASP A 285 -16.86 29.05 -0.15
CA ASP A 285 -15.80 30.06 -0.18
C ASP A 285 -16.26 31.39 0.46
N PHE A 286 -15.36 32.08 1.17
CA PHE A 286 -15.63 33.38 1.78
C PHE A 286 -14.41 34.32 1.68
N THR A 287 -14.52 35.54 2.21
CA THR A 287 -13.35 36.43 2.33
C THR A 287 -12.41 35.82 3.39
N PRO A 288 -11.13 35.54 3.10
CA PRO A 288 -10.28 34.84 4.04
C PRO A 288 -10.19 35.53 5.41
N VAL A 289 -10.24 34.73 6.48
CA VAL A 289 -10.24 35.21 7.87
C VAL A 289 -9.11 34.55 8.66
N GLN A 290 -8.39 35.34 9.46
CA GLN A 290 -7.49 34.79 10.47
C GLN A 290 -8.30 34.32 11.69
N THR A 291 -8.20 33.04 12.04
CA THR A 291 -8.90 32.46 13.18
C THR A 291 -8.18 31.24 13.73
N SER A 292 -8.42 30.91 14.99
CA SER A 292 -8.00 29.62 15.57
C SER A 292 -9.11 28.58 15.63
N LYS A 293 -10.38 28.92 15.36
CA LYS A 293 -11.50 27.97 15.43
C LYS A 293 -12.58 28.30 14.41
N VAL A 294 -13.15 27.26 13.80
CA VAL A 294 -14.34 27.37 12.93
C VAL A 294 -15.49 26.54 13.49
N ARG A 295 -16.72 26.90 13.13
CA ARG A 295 -17.93 26.27 13.64
C ARG A 295 -19.04 26.23 12.60
N TYR A 296 -19.58 25.04 12.37
CA TYR A 296 -20.86 24.81 11.74
C TYR A 296 -21.96 24.97 12.79
N VAL A 297 -23.01 25.74 12.49
CA VAL A 297 -24.23 25.84 13.29
C VAL A 297 -25.40 25.45 12.41
N GLY A 298 -26.08 24.36 12.74
CA GLY A 298 -27.13 23.79 11.91
C GLY A 298 -28.54 24.15 12.36
N HIS A 299 -29.42 24.34 11.39
CA HIS A 299 -30.83 24.71 11.56
C HIS A 299 -31.79 23.59 11.09
N GLY A 300 -31.28 22.36 10.98
CA GLY A 300 -31.98 21.20 10.44
C GLY A 300 -31.77 21.02 8.94
N TYR A 301 -32.68 20.29 8.30
CA TYR A 301 -32.63 20.01 6.87
C TYR A 301 -34.00 20.10 6.18
N GLU A 302 -33.97 20.56 4.93
CA GLU A 302 -35.08 20.57 4.00
C GLU A 302 -35.01 19.34 3.06
N GLY A 303 -36.17 18.85 2.62
CA GLY A 303 -36.27 17.68 1.73
C GLY A 303 -37.21 16.58 2.26
N ASP A 304 -36.91 15.33 1.90
CA ASP A 304 -37.76 14.18 2.25
C ASP A 304 -37.66 13.87 3.75
N GLY A 305 -38.74 14.12 4.48
CA GLY A 305 -38.81 13.90 5.93
C GLY A 305 -38.25 15.05 6.79
N ALA A 306 -38.08 16.24 6.20
CA ALA A 306 -37.55 17.47 6.80
C ALA A 306 -37.74 17.59 8.33
N GLY A 307 -36.64 17.90 9.02
CA GLY A 307 -36.58 17.94 10.48
C GLY A 307 -35.34 18.69 10.98
N ASP A 308 -35.19 18.76 12.29
CA ASP A 308 -34.17 19.53 13.02
C ASP A 308 -32.84 18.77 13.21
N TRP A 309 -32.62 17.70 12.46
CA TRP A 309 -31.37 16.94 12.49
C TRP A 309 -30.29 17.57 11.61
N ASN A 310 -29.09 17.68 12.17
CA ASN A 310 -27.89 18.19 11.51
C ASN A 310 -26.88 17.07 11.43
N SER A 311 -26.59 16.61 10.21
CA SER A 311 -25.75 15.44 9.95
C SER A 311 -24.75 15.73 8.83
N LEU A 312 -23.46 15.57 9.14
CA LEU A 312 -22.33 15.75 8.23
C LEU A 312 -21.52 14.46 8.22
N THR A 313 -21.08 14.02 7.05
CA THR A 313 -20.17 12.85 6.90
C THR A 313 -18.71 13.27 6.86
N GLU A 314 -18.40 14.47 6.36
CA GLU A 314 -17.01 14.97 6.25
C GLU A 314 -17.01 16.51 6.24
N VAL A 315 -15.95 17.13 6.77
CA VAL A 315 -15.75 18.59 6.87
C VAL A 315 -14.28 18.93 6.67
N GLU A 316 -13.97 19.62 5.58
CA GLU A 316 -12.61 20.12 5.35
C GLU A 316 -12.50 21.63 5.60
N VAL A 317 -11.41 22.07 6.22
CA VAL A 317 -11.07 23.49 6.39
C VAL A 317 -9.83 23.79 5.55
N TRP A 318 -9.82 24.88 4.80
CA TRP A 318 -8.73 25.20 3.86
C TRP A 318 -8.28 26.66 3.95
N GLY A 319 -7.00 26.90 3.66
CA GLY A 319 -6.40 28.25 3.60
C GLY A 319 -4.88 28.24 3.81
N THR A 320 -4.31 29.34 4.29
CA THR A 320 -2.86 29.52 4.48
C THR A 320 -2.44 29.54 5.94
N ARG A 321 -1.26 28.96 6.23
CA ARG A 321 -0.51 29.26 7.45
C ARG A 321 0.36 30.49 7.13
N ASP A 322 0.04 31.63 7.71
CA ASP A 322 0.82 32.86 7.51
C ASP A 322 2.15 32.70 8.27
N GLY A 323 3.26 32.79 7.53
CA GLY A 323 4.56 32.31 7.97
C GLY A 323 5.35 33.23 8.90
N ASP A 324 6.51 32.69 9.25
CA ASP A 324 7.55 33.22 10.13
C ASP A 324 7.80 34.73 9.94
N GLY A 325 7.72 35.46 11.05
CA GLY A 325 8.10 36.86 11.12
C GLY A 325 9.61 37.00 11.24
N ASP A 326 10.32 37.09 10.11
CA ASP A 326 11.68 37.63 10.06
C ASP A 326 11.74 38.97 10.81
N GLY A 327 12.41 38.95 11.96
CA GLY A 327 12.34 40.00 12.98
C GLY A 327 13.71 40.44 13.48
N ASP A 328 14.66 40.66 12.57
CA ASP A 328 15.92 41.36 12.88
C ASP A 328 15.60 42.73 13.49
N GLY A 329 15.71 42.81 14.82
CA GLY A 329 15.33 43.97 15.62
C GLY A 329 16.36 44.25 16.71
N ASP A 330 17.50 44.83 16.31
CA ASP A 330 18.49 45.38 17.23
C ASP A 330 17.81 46.30 18.27
N GLY A 331 17.89 45.92 19.54
CA GLY A 331 17.16 46.56 20.64
C GLY A 331 17.98 46.61 21.92
N ASP A 332 19.03 47.42 21.93
CA ASP A 332 19.77 47.78 23.15
C ASP A 332 18.80 48.26 24.24
N GLY A 333 18.81 47.61 25.40
CA GLY A 333 17.84 47.84 26.48
C GLY A 333 18.35 47.43 27.85
N ASP A 334 19.34 48.17 28.38
CA ASP A 334 19.77 48.05 29.77
C ASP A 334 18.57 48.18 30.75
N GLY A 335 18.44 47.26 31.70
CA GLY A 335 17.30 47.24 32.62
C GLY A 335 17.52 46.35 33.84
N ASP A 336 18.34 46.80 34.79
CA ASP A 336 18.53 46.16 36.09
C ASP A 336 17.18 45.97 36.82
N GLY A 337 16.98 44.81 37.45
CA GLY A 337 15.72 44.47 38.12
C GLY A 337 15.83 43.26 39.05
N ASP A 338 16.55 43.41 40.16
CA ASP A 338 16.57 42.41 41.24
C ASP A 338 15.15 42.10 41.74
N GLY A 339 14.84 40.81 41.94
CA GLY A 339 13.50 40.36 42.32
C GLY A 339 13.46 38.94 42.85
N ASP A 340 14.09 38.70 44.01
CA ASP A 340 13.93 37.45 44.76
C ASP A 340 12.45 37.14 45.04
N GLY A 341 12.02 35.92 44.75
CA GLY A 341 10.62 35.53 44.81
C GLY A 341 10.42 34.01 44.93
N ASP A 342 10.86 33.43 46.05
CA ASP A 342 10.45 32.08 46.45
C ASP A 342 8.91 32.00 46.50
N GLY A 343 8.32 31.02 45.81
CA GLY A 343 6.87 30.94 45.63
C GLY A 343 6.40 29.57 45.14
N ASP A 344 6.45 28.59 46.04
CA ASP A 344 5.65 27.37 46.14
C ASP A 344 5.00 26.82 44.86
N GLY A 345 5.41 25.61 44.47
CA GLY A 345 4.76 24.88 43.38
C GLY A 345 3.30 24.54 43.69
N ASP A 346 2.43 24.85 42.73
CA ASP A 346 1.11 24.23 42.63
C ASP A 346 1.15 23.17 41.53
N GLY A 347 0.69 21.96 41.86
CA GLY A 347 0.67 20.86 40.92
C GLY A 347 -0.50 21.02 39.97
N GLY A 348 -0.24 21.65 38.82
CA GLY A 348 -1.18 21.65 37.70
C GLY A 348 -1.45 20.22 37.24
N ASP A 349 -2.57 19.67 37.69
CA ASP A 349 -3.12 18.39 37.22
C ASP A 349 -3.32 18.51 35.69
N PRO A 350 -2.63 17.71 34.86
CA PRO A 350 -2.71 17.86 33.41
C PRO A 350 -4.12 17.47 32.92
N ASP A 351 -4.66 18.33 32.04
CA ASP A 351 -5.96 18.13 31.38
C ASP A 351 -5.99 16.76 30.68
N PRO A 352 -6.94 15.85 31.00
CA PRO A 352 -6.91 14.47 30.53
C PRO A 352 -7.40 14.31 29.07
N GLY A 353 -6.83 15.09 28.14
CA GLY A 353 -7.27 15.15 26.75
C GLY A 353 -6.16 15.41 25.72
N GLN A 354 -5.16 16.25 26.02
CA GLN A 354 -4.06 16.57 25.09
C GLN A 354 -2.70 16.20 25.69
N GLY A 355 -1.91 15.41 24.95
CA GLY A 355 -0.56 15.06 25.36
C GLY A 355 0.41 16.24 25.26
N ARG A 356 1.56 16.11 25.92
CA ARG A 356 2.51 17.21 26.09
C ARG A 356 3.37 17.38 24.83
N THR A 357 3.61 18.63 24.43
CA THR A 357 4.67 18.92 23.46
C THR A 357 6.03 18.99 24.16
N VAL A 358 7.02 18.32 23.61
CA VAL A 358 8.41 18.24 24.08
C VAL A 358 9.31 18.69 22.94
N GLU A 359 9.71 19.96 22.97
CA GLU A 359 10.74 20.48 22.08
C GLU A 359 12.10 19.86 22.44
N VAL A 360 12.88 19.44 21.44
CA VAL A 360 14.26 18.96 21.59
C VAL A 360 15.16 19.63 20.54
N ALA A 361 16.36 20.02 20.95
CA ALA A 361 17.34 20.72 20.12
C ALA A 361 18.63 19.93 19.89
N ASP A 362 18.82 18.81 20.58
CA ASP A 362 19.96 17.90 20.40
C ASP A 362 19.63 16.42 20.69
N SER A 363 20.63 15.56 20.55
CA SER A 363 20.49 14.10 20.72
C SER A 363 20.29 13.66 22.18
N GLU A 364 20.82 14.40 23.16
CA GLU A 364 20.64 14.06 24.59
C GLU A 364 19.21 14.39 25.04
N GLU A 365 18.65 15.49 24.54
CA GLU A 365 17.24 15.83 24.70
C GLU A 365 16.30 14.86 23.96
N LEU A 366 16.64 14.43 22.74
CA LEU A 366 15.88 13.43 21.98
C LEU A 366 15.82 12.07 22.68
N ASP A 367 16.97 11.53 23.11
CA ASP A 367 17.03 10.28 23.87
C ASP A 367 16.23 10.39 25.18
N SER A 368 16.38 11.52 25.90
CA SER A 368 15.61 11.79 27.12
C SER A 368 14.09 11.86 26.86
N ALA A 369 13.68 12.41 25.71
CA ALA A 369 12.27 12.47 25.31
C ALA A 369 11.72 11.08 24.94
N PHE A 370 12.48 10.24 24.23
CA PHE A 370 12.11 8.85 23.97
C PHE A 370 11.96 8.06 25.28
N ASP A 371 12.86 8.28 26.25
CA ASP A 371 12.80 7.62 27.56
C ASP A 371 11.70 8.16 28.48
N ALA A 372 11.16 9.35 28.20
CA ALA A 372 10.06 9.97 28.93
C ALA A 372 8.69 9.89 28.22
N ALA A 373 8.63 9.37 27.00
CA ALA A 373 7.44 9.41 26.14
C ALA A 373 6.22 8.67 26.73
N GLN A 374 5.06 9.32 26.65
CA GLN A 374 3.74 8.85 27.08
C GLN A 374 2.72 9.04 25.96
N ALA A 375 1.58 8.35 26.03
CA ALA A 375 0.52 8.47 25.02
C ALA A 375 0.09 9.93 24.79
N GLY A 376 0.04 10.34 23.52
CA GLY A 376 -0.26 11.70 23.09
C GLY A 376 0.93 12.67 23.07
N ASP A 377 2.11 12.29 23.59
CA ASP A 377 3.28 13.19 23.57
C ASP A 377 3.70 13.51 22.12
N ARG A 378 4.01 14.78 21.89
CA ARG A 378 4.55 15.31 20.62
C ARG A 378 5.99 15.78 20.84
N ILE A 379 6.94 14.96 20.42
CA ILE A 379 8.38 15.26 20.47
C ILE A 379 8.73 16.00 19.17
N VAL A 380 9.12 17.27 19.29
CA VAL A 380 9.43 18.15 18.16
C VAL A 380 10.93 18.39 18.09
N LEU A 381 11.56 17.94 17.01
CA LEU A 381 12.98 18.13 16.76
C LEU A 381 13.17 19.46 16.04
N ALA A 382 13.91 20.39 16.65
CA ALA A 382 14.37 21.61 15.99
C ALA A 382 15.28 21.28 14.80
N ASP A 383 15.47 22.24 13.89
CA ASP A 383 16.38 22.08 12.76
C ASP A 383 17.81 21.85 13.25
N GLY A 384 18.44 20.76 12.78
CA GLY A 384 19.69 20.29 13.36
C GLY A 384 20.06 18.88 12.92
N THR A 385 21.08 18.34 13.57
CA THR A 385 21.66 17.03 13.27
C THR A 385 21.66 16.17 14.53
N TYR A 386 21.14 14.96 14.42
CA TYR A 386 20.84 14.09 15.56
C TYR A 386 21.43 12.70 15.38
N THR A 387 22.10 12.21 16.43
CA THR A 387 22.30 10.79 16.66
C THR A 387 21.03 10.21 17.25
N ILE A 388 20.45 9.16 16.65
CA ILE A 388 19.18 8.58 17.12
C ILE A 388 19.37 7.30 17.95
N GLY A 389 18.74 7.28 19.13
CA GLY A 389 18.68 6.11 20.01
C GLY A 389 17.47 5.20 19.75
N LYS A 390 17.09 4.43 20.78
CA LYS A 390 16.02 3.42 20.71
C LYS A 390 14.78 3.88 21.45
N MET A 391 13.61 3.57 20.89
CA MET A 391 12.33 3.73 21.57
C MET A 391 11.82 2.36 22.02
N THR A 392 11.93 2.03 23.31
CA THR A 392 11.52 0.73 23.86
C THR A 392 10.34 0.85 24.81
N GLY A 393 9.31 0.02 24.64
CA GLY A 393 8.15 -0.08 25.53
C GLY A 393 7.20 1.12 25.48
N ARG A 394 7.24 1.95 24.43
CA ARG A 394 6.47 3.20 24.34
C ARG A 394 5.19 2.97 23.54
N ASN A 395 4.08 3.30 24.18
CA ASN A 395 2.76 2.88 23.70
C ASN A 395 1.82 4.08 23.79
N GLY A 396 1.51 4.65 22.62
CA GLY A 396 0.37 5.55 22.45
C GLY A 396 -0.95 4.78 22.39
N THR A 397 -2.00 5.46 21.98
CA THR A 397 -3.28 4.87 21.59
C THR A 397 -3.69 5.38 20.21
N ALA A 398 -4.78 4.85 19.64
CA ALA A 398 -5.32 5.37 18.38
C ALA A 398 -5.71 6.87 18.49
N ASP A 399 -6.30 7.26 19.62
CA ASP A 399 -6.74 8.63 19.89
C ASP A 399 -5.59 9.56 20.35
N GLN A 400 -4.53 8.97 20.93
CA GLN A 400 -3.38 9.67 21.51
C GLN A 400 -2.07 8.95 21.12
N PRO A 401 -1.67 9.00 19.83
CA PRO A 401 -0.39 8.45 19.39
C PRO A 401 0.77 9.28 19.96
N ILE A 402 1.94 8.64 20.09
CA ILE A 402 3.21 9.35 20.29
C ILE A 402 3.66 9.85 18.92
N THR A 403 4.02 11.13 18.80
CA THR A 403 4.52 11.69 17.53
C THR A 403 5.92 12.24 17.72
N VAL A 404 6.84 11.87 16.82
CA VAL A 404 8.22 12.34 16.74
C VAL A 404 8.35 13.04 15.40
N VAL A 405 8.57 14.35 15.41
CA VAL A 405 8.38 15.18 14.20
C VAL A 405 9.50 16.20 14.05
N ALA A 406 9.88 16.53 12.82
CA ALA A 406 10.68 17.73 12.58
C ALA A 406 9.83 19.00 12.76
N ALA A 407 10.41 20.07 13.31
CA ALA A 407 9.81 21.39 13.37
C ALA A 407 9.55 21.94 11.95
N HIS A 408 10.55 21.84 11.07
CA HIS A 408 10.41 22.02 9.63
C HIS A 408 10.75 20.70 8.92
N ARG A 409 9.90 20.28 7.96
CA ARG A 409 10.07 19.01 7.23
C ARG A 409 11.43 18.99 6.50
N GLY A 410 12.26 18.00 6.82
CA GLY A 410 13.63 17.86 6.32
C GLY A 410 14.69 18.71 7.05
N GLY A 411 14.29 19.49 8.08
CA GLY A 411 15.20 20.31 8.89
C GLY A 411 15.91 19.52 10.00
N ALA A 412 15.28 18.47 10.52
CA ALA A 412 15.88 17.54 11.48
C ALA A 412 16.49 16.34 10.75
N VAL A 413 17.83 16.31 10.69
CA VAL A 413 18.63 15.29 9.99
C VAL A 413 19.14 14.25 10.98
N ILE A 414 18.88 12.97 10.71
CA ILE A 414 19.41 11.83 11.45
C ILE A 414 20.66 11.33 10.72
N ASP A 415 21.86 11.59 11.27
CA ASP A 415 23.15 11.28 10.62
C ASP A 415 23.94 10.13 11.26
N ASP A 416 23.62 9.76 12.49
CA ASP A 416 24.26 8.67 13.23
C ASP A 416 23.24 7.91 14.11
N GLY A 417 23.64 6.74 14.58
CA GLY A 417 22.81 5.89 15.43
C GLY A 417 21.82 5.02 14.67
N GLN A 418 21.03 4.28 15.43
CA GLN A 418 20.09 3.28 14.95
C GLN A 418 18.77 3.40 15.69
N LEU A 419 17.75 3.92 15.01
CA LEU A 419 16.39 3.85 15.53
C LEU A 419 15.93 2.39 15.55
N GLU A 420 15.66 1.89 16.75
CA GLU A 420 14.88 0.68 16.95
C GLU A 420 13.66 1.01 17.82
N VAL A 421 12.48 0.90 17.21
CA VAL A 421 11.18 0.93 17.87
C VAL A 421 10.87 -0.50 18.32
N LEU A 422 11.01 -0.77 19.62
CA LEU A 422 10.95 -2.10 20.23
C LEU A 422 9.78 -2.22 21.19
N ASP A 423 8.99 -3.29 21.08
CA ASP A 423 7.85 -3.61 21.98
C ASP A 423 6.92 -2.39 22.22
N SER A 424 6.65 -1.64 21.16
CA SER A 424 6.05 -0.30 21.17
C SER A 424 4.85 -0.19 20.22
N SER A 425 3.98 0.81 20.41
CA SER A 425 2.81 0.98 19.55
C SER A 425 2.28 2.41 19.45
N TYR A 426 1.55 2.68 18.36
CA TYR A 426 0.97 4.00 18.06
C TYR A 426 2.02 5.11 18.14
N VAL A 427 3.12 4.92 17.40
CA VAL A 427 4.24 5.87 17.30
C VAL A 427 4.37 6.34 15.86
N THR A 428 4.37 7.64 15.62
CA THR A 428 4.56 8.24 14.29
C THR A 428 5.90 8.97 14.22
N PHE A 429 6.69 8.72 13.20
CA PHE A 429 7.88 9.49 12.83
C PHE A 429 7.57 10.30 11.56
N GLU A 430 7.51 11.63 11.67
CA GLU A 430 7.13 12.52 10.57
C GLU A 430 8.22 13.52 10.18
N GLY A 431 8.51 13.60 8.88
CA GLY A 431 9.22 14.75 8.31
C GLY A 431 10.72 14.80 8.57
N LEU A 432 11.33 13.69 8.98
CA LEU A 432 12.77 13.56 9.24
C LEU A 432 13.56 13.26 7.95
N ASP A 433 14.81 13.67 7.91
CA ASP A 433 15.79 13.37 6.84
C ASP A 433 16.80 12.34 7.36
N TRP A 434 17.05 11.25 6.63
CA TRP A 434 17.81 10.10 7.12
C TRP A 434 19.07 9.85 6.28
N THR A 435 20.22 10.28 6.80
CA THR A 435 21.57 10.11 6.21
C THR A 435 22.41 9.02 6.89
N ASN A 436 21.95 8.50 8.05
CA ASN A 436 22.69 7.55 8.88
C ASN A 436 23.08 6.25 8.15
N SER A 437 23.99 5.46 8.73
CA SER A 437 24.53 4.23 8.11
C SER A 437 23.96 2.92 8.67
N ASP A 438 22.82 2.98 9.38
CA ASP A 438 22.29 1.89 10.19
C ASP A 438 20.79 1.63 9.93
N THR A 439 20.38 0.35 9.89
CA THR A 439 18.99 -0.05 9.64
C THR A 439 18.03 0.50 10.70
N LEU A 440 16.99 1.21 10.27
CA LEU A 440 15.83 1.59 11.07
C LEU A 440 14.94 0.35 11.30
N LYS A 441 14.62 0.04 12.55
CA LYS A 441 13.94 -1.19 12.96
C LYS A 441 12.61 -0.94 13.64
N ILE A 442 11.60 -1.71 13.27
CA ILE A 442 10.31 -1.84 13.95
C ILE A 442 10.24 -3.30 14.43
N THR A 443 10.59 -3.52 15.70
CA THR A 443 10.76 -4.84 16.31
C THR A 443 9.62 -5.11 17.31
N GLY A 444 8.82 -6.16 17.09
CA GLY A 444 7.72 -6.53 18.00
C GLY A 444 6.70 -5.39 18.23
N SER A 445 6.52 -4.53 17.24
CA SER A 445 5.85 -3.24 17.37
C SER A 445 4.78 -3.06 16.29
N HIS A 446 3.67 -2.39 16.66
CA HIS A 446 2.49 -2.32 15.82
C HIS A 446 1.84 -0.93 15.80
N HIS A 447 1.17 -0.56 14.71
CA HIS A 447 0.67 0.80 14.51
C HIS A 447 1.80 1.86 14.59
N VAL A 448 3.02 1.48 14.19
CA VAL A 448 4.11 2.43 13.97
C VAL A 448 3.98 3.00 12.56
N ARG A 449 4.04 4.33 12.43
CA ARG A 449 3.93 5.05 11.16
C ARG A 449 5.23 5.78 10.84
N LEU A 450 5.81 5.53 9.67
CA LEU A 450 6.88 6.35 9.10
C LEU A 450 6.26 7.16 7.96
N THR A 451 6.10 8.47 8.14
CA THR A 451 5.41 9.31 7.16
C THR A 451 6.17 10.57 6.76
N ARG A 452 6.13 10.94 5.47
CA ARG A 452 6.71 12.19 4.95
C ARG A 452 8.21 12.38 5.23
N ASN A 453 8.95 11.29 5.42
CA ASN A 453 10.40 11.30 5.63
C ASN A 453 11.16 11.20 4.30
N HIS A 454 12.43 11.58 4.33
CA HIS A 454 13.36 11.40 3.22
C HIS A 454 14.48 10.44 3.65
N PHE A 455 14.64 9.34 2.93
CA PHE A 455 15.66 8.33 3.17
C PHE A 455 16.70 8.34 2.04
N HIS A 456 17.97 8.55 2.40
CA HIS A 456 19.13 8.42 1.52
C HIS A 456 20.37 7.95 2.32
N LEU A 457 20.21 6.83 3.05
CA LEU A 457 21.17 6.36 4.05
C LEU A 457 22.58 6.14 3.47
N THR A 458 23.61 6.40 4.28
CA THR A 458 25.01 6.23 3.87
C THR A 458 25.41 4.75 3.87
N GLU A 459 25.77 4.21 2.71
CA GLU A 459 26.08 2.78 2.54
C GLU A 459 27.57 2.51 2.35
N GLU A 460 28.17 1.75 3.28
CA GLU A 460 29.56 1.23 3.16
C GLU A 460 29.59 -0.29 2.89
N SER A 461 28.44 -0.96 2.96
CA SER A 461 28.22 -2.38 2.67
C SER A 461 26.71 -2.69 2.61
N SER A 462 26.34 -3.96 2.43
CA SER A 462 24.94 -4.41 2.43
C SER A 462 24.14 -3.88 3.62
N LEU A 463 23.08 -3.13 3.32
CA LEU A 463 22.23 -2.46 4.29
C LEU A 463 20.75 -2.55 3.87
N LYS A 464 19.89 -2.98 4.79
CA LYS A 464 18.43 -2.77 4.70
C LYS A 464 18.12 -1.45 5.39
N TRP A 465 17.32 -0.57 4.79
CA TRP A 465 17.07 0.74 5.38
C TRP A 465 15.98 0.67 6.43
N VAL A 466 14.80 0.17 6.08
CA VAL A 466 13.70 -0.10 7.03
C VAL A 466 13.47 -1.61 7.16
N LEU A 467 13.43 -2.11 8.39
CA LEU A 467 13.16 -3.51 8.72
C LEU A 467 12.01 -3.62 9.74
N ILE A 468 10.90 -4.22 9.32
CA ILE A 468 9.82 -4.67 10.21
C ILE A 468 10.06 -6.13 10.57
N GLY A 469 10.11 -6.46 11.87
CA GLY A 469 10.40 -7.80 12.40
C GLY A 469 9.89 -8.01 13.82
N GLY A 470 10.07 -9.21 14.39
CA GLY A 470 9.54 -9.57 15.71
C GLY A 470 8.16 -10.26 15.64
N ALA A 471 7.74 -10.88 16.75
CA ALA A 471 6.62 -11.83 16.74
C ALA A 471 5.21 -11.23 16.80
N ASP A 472 5.12 -9.99 17.25
CA ASP A 472 3.88 -9.24 17.45
C ASP A 472 3.84 -7.95 16.62
N SER A 473 4.69 -7.85 15.59
CA SER A 473 4.62 -6.76 14.61
C SER A 473 3.45 -6.95 13.65
N HIS A 474 2.66 -5.88 13.46
CA HIS A 474 1.52 -5.82 12.57
C HIS A 474 1.01 -4.38 12.40
N HIS A 475 0.19 -4.11 11.38
CA HIS A 475 -0.52 -2.83 11.20
C HIS A 475 0.42 -1.60 11.19
N ASN A 476 1.68 -1.76 10.78
CA ASN A 476 2.59 -0.64 10.61
C ASN A 476 2.35 0.03 9.25
N ARG A 477 2.60 1.33 9.16
CA ARG A 477 2.41 2.10 7.92
C ARG A 477 3.70 2.80 7.52
N ILE A 478 4.10 2.67 6.26
CA ILE A 478 5.21 3.42 5.68
C ILE A 478 4.60 4.19 4.51
N ASP A 479 4.41 5.50 4.68
CA ASP A 479 3.64 6.29 3.71
C ASP A 479 4.21 7.67 3.37
N HIS A 480 3.97 8.15 2.15
CA HIS A 480 4.42 9.49 1.73
C HIS A 480 5.93 9.73 1.90
N ASN A 481 6.79 8.71 1.95
CA ASN A 481 8.24 8.89 2.08
C ASN A 481 8.93 8.94 0.71
N LEU A 482 10.11 9.53 0.65
CA LEU A 482 11.04 9.42 -0.48
C LEU A 482 12.18 8.47 -0.10
N PHE A 483 12.43 7.48 -0.94
CA PHE A 483 13.57 6.56 -0.86
C PHE A 483 14.36 6.66 -2.16
N GLU A 484 15.61 7.14 -2.13
CA GLU A 484 16.42 7.36 -3.33
C GLU A 484 17.93 7.06 -3.16
N ASP A 485 18.65 6.87 -4.27
CA ASP A 485 20.12 6.72 -4.32
C ASP A 485 20.72 5.53 -3.53
N LYS A 486 20.04 4.37 -3.55
CA LYS A 486 20.57 3.12 -2.96
C LYS A 486 21.47 2.34 -3.93
N HIS A 487 22.70 2.03 -3.50
CA HIS A 487 23.75 1.50 -4.38
C HIS A 487 24.46 0.23 -3.88
N GLU A 488 24.34 -0.10 -2.60
CA GLU A 488 24.79 -1.38 -2.03
C GLU A 488 23.63 -2.37 -1.87
N LEU A 489 23.97 -3.65 -1.63
CA LEU A 489 22.98 -4.71 -1.40
C LEU A 489 22.05 -4.41 -0.21
N GLY A 490 20.95 -5.15 -0.10
CA GLY A 490 19.86 -4.94 0.83
C GLY A 490 18.70 -4.16 0.20
N ASN A 491 17.67 -3.83 0.98
CA ASN A 491 16.39 -3.30 0.48
C ASN A 491 16.11 -1.91 1.04
N PHE A 492 15.29 -1.10 0.37
CA PHE A 492 14.68 0.07 1.02
C PHE A 492 13.79 -0.39 2.17
N ILE A 493 12.87 -1.33 1.90
CA ILE A 493 11.95 -1.87 2.91
C ILE A 493 12.03 -3.40 2.93
N THR A 494 12.27 -3.97 4.11
CA THR A 494 12.02 -5.38 4.41
C THR A 494 10.89 -5.52 5.43
N ILE A 495 9.87 -6.30 5.09
CA ILE A 495 8.84 -6.74 6.04
C ILE A 495 9.06 -8.23 6.31
N ASP A 496 9.83 -8.57 7.35
CA ASP A 496 9.99 -9.94 7.83
C ASP A 496 8.93 -10.21 8.91
N GLY A 497 9.30 -10.46 10.16
CA GLY A 497 8.37 -10.82 11.24
C GLY A 497 9.05 -11.69 12.28
N SER A 498 8.39 -12.75 12.72
CA SER A 498 9.01 -13.82 13.53
C SER A 498 9.75 -14.84 12.67
N GLU A 499 10.45 -15.76 13.34
CA GLU A 499 11.01 -16.98 12.76
C GLU A 499 9.98 -17.88 12.03
N THR A 500 8.68 -17.69 12.26
CA THR A 500 7.61 -18.61 11.78
C THR A 500 6.47 -17.94 11.01
N ARG A 501 6.38 -16.61 11.07
CA ARG A 501 5.30 -15.80 10.48
C ARG A 501 5.81 -14.44 10.07
N GLN A 502 5.38 -13.99 8.90
CA GLN A 502 5.50 -12.59 8.50
C GLN A 502 4.72 -11.69 9.49
N SER A 503 5.15 -10.43 9.61
CA SER A 503 4.35 -9.33 10.16
C SER A 503 3.01 -9.24 9.41
N GLN A 504 1.96 -8.67 10.02
CA GLN A 504 0.60 -8.78 9.45
C GLN A 504 -0.10 -7.44 9.22
N TYR A 505 -0.80 -7.30 8.09
CA TYR A 505 -1.58 -6.10 7.75
C TYR A 505 -0.77 -4.79 7.72
N ASP A 506 0.54 -4.86 7.46
CA ASP A 506 1.34 -3.67 7.22
C ASP A 506 0.98 -3.03 5.87
N LEU A 507 1.04 -1.70 5.80
CA LEU A 507 0.66 -0.90 4.65
C LEU A 507 1.86 -0.07 4.16
N ILE A 508 2.17 -0.14 2.87
CA ILE A 508 3.16 0.70 2.19
C ILE A 508 2.42 1.50 1.12
N ASP A 509 2.24 2.81 1.33
CA ASP A 509 1.42 3.63 0.43
C ASP A 509 1.94 5.04 0.11
N HIS A 510 1.67 5.53 -1.10
CA HIS A 510 2.06 6.90 -1.53
C HIS A 510 3.56 7.24 -1.42
N ASN A 511 4.44 6.24 -1.34
CA ASN A 511 5.88 6.47 -1.33
C ASN A 511 6.44 6.66 -2.74
N HIS A 512 7.52 7.43 -2.83
CA HIS A 512 8.35 7.55 -4.02
C HIS A 512 9.62 6.71 -3.79
N PHE A 513 9.78 5.63 -4.55
CA PHE A 513 11.01 4.85 -4.62
C PHE A 513 11.72 5.17 -5.93
N ARG A 514 12.99 5.58 -5.89
CA ARG A 514 13.77 5.76 -7.12
C ARG A 514 15.24 5.41 -7.00
N ASP A 515 15.90 5.27 -8.15
CA ASP A 515 17.36 5.24 -8.28
C ASP A 515 18.08 4.16 -7.44
N ILE A 516 17.40 3.06 -7.11
CA ILE A 516 18.03 1.86 -6.56
C ILE A 516 18.71 1.06 -7.67
N GLY A 517 20.04 0.93 -7.61
CA GLY A 517 20.83 0.24 -8.63
C GLY A 517 22.34 0.49 -8.48
N PRO A 518 23.19 -0.13 -9.31
CA PRO A 518 22.87 -0.91 -10.52
C PRO A 518 22.42 -2.35 -10.21
N ARG A 519 21.82 -3.02 -11.20
CA ARG A 519 21.28 -4.39 -11.06
C ARG A 519 22.30 -5.41 -10.54
N ALA A 520 22.03 -5.94 -9.36
CA ALA A 520 22.68 -7.09 -8.74
C ALA A 520 22.07 -8.43 -9.24
N GLU A 521 22.64 -9.55 -8.80
CA GLU A 521 22.11 -10.89 -9.06
C GLU A 521 20.96 -11.27 -8.11
N ASN A 522 20.98 -10.75 -6.87
CA ASN A 522 20.03 -11.00 -5.80
C ASN A 522 20.25 -10.00 -4.64
N GLU A 523 19.29 -9.91 -3.73
CA GLU A 523 19.30 -9.14 -2.47
C GLU A 523 19.27 -7.60 -2.62
N MET A 524 18.84 -7.05 -3.76
CA MET A 524 18.76 -5.58 -3.95
C MET A 524 17.35 -5.11 -4.35
N GLU A 525 16.33 -5.84 -3.90
CA GLU A 525 14.92 -5.52 -4.14
C GLU A 525 14.55 -4.16 -3.51
N ALA A 526 13.71 -3.35 -4.14
CA ALA A 526 13.21 -2.12 -3.50
C ALA A 526 12.38 -2.48 -2.25
N ILE A 527 11.47 -3.44 -2.39
CA ILE A 527 10.65 -3.96 -1.28
C ILE A 527 10.73 -5.49 -1.23
N ARG A 528 10.96 -6.05 -0.04
CA ARG A 528 10.87 -7.49 0.22
C ARG A 528 9.87 -7.81 1.32
N VAL A 529 8.86 -8.63 1.01
CA VAL A 529 7.81 -9.05 1.97
C VAL A 529 8.00 -10.52 2.33
N GLY A 530 8.70 -10.76 3.44
CA GLY A 530 9.03 -12.07 3.98
C GLY A 530 10.26 -12.73 3.33
N TRP A 531 10.41 -14.03 3.59
CA TRP A 531 11.50 -14.86 3.07
C TRP A 531 11.09 -16.35 3.05
N SER A 532 11.90 -17.20 2.43
CA SER A 532 11.55 -18.59 2.08
C SER A 532 10.96 -19.40 3.23
N GLU A 533 11.57 -19.42 4.42
CA GLU A 533 11.12 -20.28 5.53
C GLU A 533 9.74 -19.87 6.10
N ILE A 534 9.41 -18.57 6.06
CA ILE A 534 8.11 -18.05 6.50
C ILE A 534 7.09 -17.93 5.35
N SER A 535 7.43 -18.37 4.14
CA SER A 535 6.60 -18.18 2.93
C SER A 535 5.21 -18.83 2.97
N ARG A 536 5.00 -19.77 3.89
CA ARG A 536 3.70 -20.41 4.14
C ARG A 536 2.81 -19.66 5.14
N SER A 537 3.31 -18.58 5.76
CA SER A 537 2.49 -17.68 6.59
C SER A 537 1.77 -16.65 5.73
N SER A 538 0.65 -16.14 6.25
CA SER A 538 -0.18 -15.11 5.60
C SER A 538 0.18 -13.75 6.16
N GLY A 539 0.55 -12.81 5.28
CA GLY A 539 0.89 -11.45 5.66
C GLY A 539 -0.30 -10.53 5.68
N TYR A 540 -1.08 -10.52 4.59
CA TYR A 540 -2.08 -9.48 4.32
C TYR A 540 -1.44 -8.07 4.22
N THR A 541 -0.15 -8.00 3.92
CA THR A 541 0.54 -6.74 3.62
C THR A 541 -0.05 -6.16 2.33
N VAL A 542 -0.28 -4.85 2.32
CA VAL A 542 -0.76 -4.10 1.15
C VAL A 542 0.34 -3.13 0.72
N ILE A 543 0.72 -3.19 -0.57
CA ILE A 543 1.60 -2.23 -1.22
C ILE A 543 0.76 -1.51 -2.26
N GLU A 544 0.43 -0.24 -2.02
CA GLU A 544 -0.50 0.49 -2.89
C GLU A 544 -0.16 1.94 -3.18
N SER A 545 -0.57 2.42 -4.35
CA SER A 545 -0.39 3.83 -4.74
C SER A 545 1.05 4.36 -4.61
N ASN A 546 2.06 3.51 -4.77
CA ASN A 546 3.47 3.94 -4.76
C ASN A 546 3.98 4.17 -6.19
N LEU A 547 4.97 5.04 -6.33
CA LEU A 547 5.72 5.26 -7.57
C LEU A 547 7.11 4.64 -7.47
N PHE A 548 7.51 3.89 -8.49
CA PHE A 548 8.82 3.30 -8.66
C PHE A 548 9.43 3.84 -9.96
N GLU A 549 10.45 4.70 -9.87
CA GLU A 549 11.18 5.25 -11.03
C GLU A 549 12.61 4.71 -11.04
N GLU A 550 13.09 4.19 -12.17
CA GLU A 550 14.47 3.69 -12.30
C GLU A 550 14.92 2.69 -11.21
N CYS A 551 13.97 1.90 -10.68
CA CYS A 551 14.25 0.85 -9.69
C CYS A 551 14.86 -0.37 -10.37
N ASP A 552 16.19 -0.36 -10.52
CA ASP A 552 16.96 -1.32 -11.30
C ASP A 552 17.73 -2.35 -10.46
N GLY A 553 17.71 -2.25 -9.13
CA GLY A 553 18.60 -2.97 -8.21
C GLY A 553 18.60 -4.50 -8.35
N ASP A 554 17.48 -5.12 -8.69
CA ASP A 554 17.33 -6.58 -8.67
C ASP A 554 16.37 -7.04 -9.78
N PRO A 555 16.48 -8.29 -10.29
CA PRO A 555 15.39 -8.94 -11.02
C PRO A 555 13.99 -8.84 -10.36
N GLU A 556 13.91 -8.55 -9.06
CA GLU A 556 12.69 -8.37 -8.28
C GLU A 556 12.59 -6.93 -7.74
N ILE A 557 11.84 -6.05 -8.41
CA ILE A 557 11.57 -4.68 -7.90
C ILE A 557 10.84 -4.78 -6.55
N ILE A 558 9.79 -5.62 -6.53
CA ILE A 558 9.09 -6.04 -5.32
C ILE A 558 9.18 -7.56 -5.27
N SER A 559 9.63 -8.12 -4.15
CA SER A 559 9.68 -9.56 -3.92
C SER A 559 8.76 -9.99 -2.78
N VAL A 560 7.59 -10.52 -3.16
CA VAL A 560 6.62 -11.10 -2.24
C VAL A 560 6.97 -12.55 -1.98
N LYS A 561 7.34 -12.84 -0.73
CA LYS A 561 7.88 -14.12 -0.26
C LYS A 561 7.02 -14.69 0.89
N SER A 562 5.72 -14.38 0.92
CA SER A 562 4.68 -14.88 1.86
C SER A 562 3.28 -14.93 1.20
N ASN A 563 2.27 -15.53 1.86
CA ASN A 563 0.92 -15.66 1.31
C ASN A 563 0.03 -14.42 1.52
N ASP A 564 -1.06 -14.34 0.74
CA ASP A 564 -2.24 -13.49 0.98
C ASP A 564 -1.97 -11.97 0.97
N ASN A 565 -0.89 -11.51 0.33
CA ASN A 565 -0.54 -10.10 0.20
C ASN A 565 -1.14 -9.46 -1.06
N THR A 566 -1.25 -8.14 -1.06
CA THR A 566 -1.78 -7.35 -2.18
C THR A 566 -0.76 -6.33 -2.69
N VAL A 567 -0.59 -6.24 -4.01
CA VAL A 567 0.17 -5.17 -4.69
C VAL A 567 -0.75 -4.52 -5.70
N ARG A 568 -1.20 -3.29 -5.45
CA ARG A 568 -2.23 -2.63 -6.29
C ARG A 568 -2.01 -1.15 -6.54
N TYR A 569 -2.51 -0.63 -7.66
CA TYR A 569 -2.50 0.83 -7.93
C TYR A 569 -1.10 1.49 -7.95
N ASN A 570 -0.02 0.70 -7.99
CA ASN A 570 1.35 1.22 -8.06
C ASN A 570 1.72 1.55 -9.51
N THR A 571 2.63 2.49 -9.69
CA THR A 571 3.16 2.88 -11.00
C THR A 571 4.65 2.59 -11.08
N PHE A 572 5.07 1.84 -12.09
CA PHE A 572 6.45 1.48 -12.37
C PHE A 572 6.89 2.13 -13.67
N ARG A 573 7.84 3.07 -13.59
CA ARG A 573 8.43 3.76 -14.75
C ARG A 573 9.87 3.34 -14.90
N ALA A 574 10.24 2.96 -16.12
CA ALA A 574 11.63 2.75 -16.53
C ALA A 574 12.46 1.95 -15.50
N SER A 575 11.88 0.88 -14.91
CA SER A 575 12.48 0.11 -13.81
C SER A 575 12.86 -1.31 -14.27
N GLN A 576 14.13 -1.69 -14.09
CA GLN A 576 14.72 -2.89 -14.69
C GLN A 576 14.51 -4.19 -13.88
N GLY A 577 13.25 -4.59 -13.65
CA GLY A 577 12.92 -5.87 -13.02
C GLY A 577 11.42 -6.18 -13.09
N SER A 578 10.95 -7.07 -12.20
CA SER A 578 9.54 -7.47 -12.12
C SER A 578 8.98 -7.39 -10.70
N VAL A 579 7.69 -7.08 -10.54
CA VAL A 579 6.92 -7.37 -9.33
C VAL A 579 6.74 -8.89 -9.26
N THR A 580 7.35 -9.52 -8.26
CA THR A 580 7.45 -10.98 -8.20
C THR A 580 6.75 -11.57 -6.97
N GLN A 581 5.75 -12.42 -7.17
CA GLN A 581 5.40 -13.43 -6.17
C GLN A 581 6.46 -14.53 -6.22
N ARG A 582 7.52 -14.38 -5.41
CA ARG A 582 8.69 -15.26 -5.44
C ARG A 582 8.50 -16.53 -4.62
N HIS A 583 7.80 -16.42 -3.49
CA HIS A 583 7.33 -17.55 -2.67
C HIS A 583 5.95 -17.23 -2.08
N GLY A 584 5.22 -18.24 -1.62
CA GLY A 584 3.86 -18.07 -1.10
C GLY A 584 2.78 -18.31 -2.14
N ASN A 585 1.53 -18.00 -1.79
CA ASN A 585 0.31 -18.35 -2.53
C ASN A 585 -0.77 -17.28 -2.27
N ARG A 586 -1.82 -17.23 -3.10
CA ARG A 586 -3.00 -16.35 -2.92
C ARG A 586 -2.68 -14.84 -2.89
N GLY A 587 -1.57 -14.42 -3.50
CA GLY A 587 -1.29 -13.01 -3.71
C GLY A 587 -2.20 -12.40 -4.77
N ALA A 588 -2.56 -11.13 -4.58
CA ALA A 588 -3.38 -10.35 -5.52
C ALA A 588 -2.58 -9.17 -6.10
N PHE A 589 -2.55 -9.06 -7.42
CA PHE A 589 -1.77 -8.06 -8.15
C PHE A 589 -2.69 -7.34 -9.14
N TYR A 590 -3.10 -6.09 -8.84
CA TYR A 590 -4.13 -5.45 -9.67
C TYR A 590 -4.11 -3.93 -9.78
N GLY A 591 -4.58 -3.41 -10.92
CA GLY A 591 -4.64 -1.97 -11.15
C GLY A 591 -3.26 -1.29 -11.20
N ASN A 592 -2.17 -2.05 -11.36
CA ASN A 592 -0.82 -1.48 -11.44
C ASN A 592 -0.51 -1.06 -12.88
N PHE A 593 0.27 0.01 -13.03
CA PHE A 593 0.71 0.55 -14.32
C PHE A 593 2.21 0.33 -14.51
N PHE A 594 2.61 -0.27 -15.63
CA PHE A 594 4.00 -0.56 -15.96
C PHE A 594 4.39 0.09 -17.29
N PHE A 595 5.35 1.01 -17.26
CA PHE A 595 5.85 1.73 -18.42
C PHE A 595 7.33 1.43 -18.66
N GLY A 596 7.63 0.76 -19.77
CA GLY A 596 9.01 0.42 -20.13
C GLY A 596 9.83 1.59 -20.63
N GLU A 597 9.18 2.63 -21.17
CA GLU A 597 9.76 3.90 -21.65
C GLU A 597 11.02 3.73 -22.56
N GLY A 598 11.14 2.58 -23.22
CA GLY A 598 12.29 2.21 -24.05
C GLY A 598 13.54 1.75 -23.29
N LYS A 599 13.51 1.69 -21.96
CA LYS A 599 14.63 1.19 -21.15
C LYS A 599 14.74 -0.34 -21.28
N PRO A 600 15.93 -0.92 -21.56
CA PRO A 600 16.14 -2.35 -21.68
C PRO A 600 15.87 -3.11 -20.36
N GLY A 601 15.30 -4.31 -20.44
CA GLY A 601 15.11 -5.19 -19.27
C GLY A 601 13.98 -4.78 -18.32
N THR A 602 13.09 -3.88 -18.76
CA THR A 602 11.87 -3.51 -18.04
C THR A 602 10.85 -4.65 -18.12
N GLY A 603 10.38 -5.12 -16.96
CA GLY A 603 9.42 -6.21 -16.81
C GLY A 603 8.14 -5.77 -16.10
N GLY A 604 7.23 -6.72 -15.89
CA GLY A 604 5.93 -6.48 -15.25
C GLY A 604 5.72 -7.38 -14.04
N ILE A 605 4.86 -8.40 -14.18
CA ILE A 605 4.51 -9.31 -13.09
C ILE A 605 5.06 -10.72 -13.34
N ARG A 606 5.71 -11.31 -12.33
CA ARG A 606 6.18 -12.71 -12.33
C ARG A 606 5.57 -13.46 -11.15
N VAL A 607 5.03 -14.66 -11.36
CA VAL A 607 4.44 -15.46 -10.27
C VAL A 607 4.92 -16.91 -10.22
N TYR A 608 5.11 -17.38 -8.98
CA TYR A 608 5.28 -18.77 -8.56
C TYR A 608 4.26 -19.08 -7.46
N GLY A 609 3.89 -20.35 -7.29
CA GLY A 609 2.92 -20.76 -6.26
C GLY A 609 1.50 -20.94 -6.78
N GLN A 610 0.50 -20.79 -5.91
CA GLN A 610 -0.89 -21.18 -6.21
C GLN A 610 -1.91 -20.09 -5.94
N ASP A 611 -3.02 -20.14 -6.70
CA ASP A 611 -4.27 -19.39 -6.44
C ASP A 611 -4.11 -17.85 -6.51
N HIS A 612 -3.23 -17.35 -7.38
CA HIS A 612 -2.96 -15.91 -7.55
C HIS A 612 -4.05 -15.22 -8.37
N LEU A 613 -4.33 -13.95 -8.05
CA LEU A 613 -5.18 -13.07 -8.83
C LEU A 613 -4.32 -12.00 -9.51
N VAL A 614 -4.43 -11.85 -10.84
CA VAL A 614 -3.72 -10.82 -11.62
C VAL A 614 -4.71 -10.12 -12.54
N TYR A 615 -5.14 -8.91 -12.21
CA TYR A 615 -6.23 -8.25 -12.94
C TYR A 615 -6.16 -6.73 -13.03
N ASN A 616 -6.82 -6.12 -14.01
CA ASN A 616 -6.79 -4.66 -14.23
C ASN A 616 -5.38 -4.04 -14.35
N ASN A 617 -4.32 -4.81 -14.61
CA ASN A 617 -2.98 -4.24 -14.77
C ASN A 617 -2.78 -3.76 -16.21
N TYR A 618 -2.03 -2.67 -16.35
CA TYR A 618 -1.69 -2.04 -17.63
C TYR A 618 -0.18 -2.14 -17.88
N PHE A 619 0.21 -2.72 -19.02
CA PHE A 619 1.61 -2.97 -19.38
C PHE A 619 1.94 -2.36 -20.73
N GLU A 620 2.81 -1.36 -20.78
CA GLU A 620 3.18 -0.65 -22.00
C GLU A 620 4.69 -0.60 -22.25
N GLY A 621 5.09 -0.99 -23.46
CA GLY A 621 6.45 -0.78 -23.98
C GLY A 621 7.56 -1.49 -23.20
N LEU A 622 7.22 -2.48 -22.36
CA LEU A 622 8.16 -3.27 -21.58
C LEU A 622 9.06 -4.08 -22.51
N THR A 623 10.36 -4.12 -22.22
CA THR A 623 11.37 -4.65 -23.15
C THR A 623 11.97 -5.99 -22.73
N GLY A 624 11.63 -6.48 -21.54
CA GLY A 624 12.10 -7.76 -21.03
C GLY A 624 11.35 -8.99 -21.59
N SER A 625 11.83 -10.17 -21.19
CA SER A 625 11.36 -11.50 -21.57
C SER A 625 11.85 -12.52 -20.56
N GLY A 626 11.27 -13.73 -20.51
CA GLY A 626 11.59 -14.70 -19.45
C GLY A 626 11.27 -14.09 -18.08
N TYR A 627 12.24 -14.15 -17.16
CA TYR A 627 12.16 -13.53 -15.83
C TYR A 627 11.67 -12.07 -15.79
N ASP A 628 11.88 -11.32 -16.88
CA ASP A 628 11.51 -9.90 -17.01
C ASP A 628 10.38 -9.68 -18.06
N ALA A 629 9.56 -10.68 -18.38
CA ALA A 629 8.40 -10.49 -19.28
C ALA A 629 7.34 -9.55 -18.66
N ALA A 630 6.42 -9.01 -19.48
CA ALA A 630 5.32 -8.18 -18.97
C ALA A 630 4.39 -8.97 -18.04
N LEU A 631 4.05 -10.22 -18.38
CA LEU A 631 3.49 -11.19 -17.45
C LEU A 631 4.14 -12.55 -17.65
N GLN A 632 4.57 -13.16 -16.54
CA GLN A 632 5.11 -14.51 -16.50
C GLN A 632 4.35 -15.41 -15.51
N LEU A 633 3.74 -16.47 -16.03
CA LEU A 633 3.24 -17.62 -15.26
C LEU A 633 4.27 -18.75 -15.35
N ASP A 634 5.09 -18.95 -14.33
CA ASP A 634 6.24 -19.85 -14.47
C ASP A 634 5.97 -21.32 -14.13
N GLY A 635 6.74 -22.18 -14.78
CA GLY A 635 6.75 -23.62 -14.64
C GLY A 635 7.29 -24.09 -13.31
N GLY A 636 8.25 -23.38 -12.71
CA GLY A 636 8.92 -23.78 -11.47
C GLY A 636 9.78 -25.04 -11.59
N ASN A 637 10.72 -25.23 -10.66
CA ASN A 637 11.57 -26.43 -10.59
C ASN A 637 11.04 -27.48 -9.60
N VAL A 638 10.03 -27.15 -8.80
CA VAL A 638 9.31 -28.09 -7.93
C VAL A 638 7.79 -27.99 -8.10
N ASP A 639 7.13 -29.11 -7.86
CA ASP A 639 5.66 -29.22 -7.85
C ASP A 639 5.11 -28.77 -6.47
N THR A 640 4.01 -29.33 -5.99
CA THR A 640 3.40 -29.08 -4.66
C THR A 640 4.29 -29.43 -3.45
N SER A 641 5.52 -29.94 -3.66
CA SER A 641 6.48 -30.25 -2.60
C SER A 641 7.92 -30.04 -3.06
N GLY A 642 8.70 -29.33 -2.26
CA GLY A 642 10.11 -29.01 -2.48
C GLY A 642 10.72 -28.31 -1.27
N GLY A 643 11.97 -27.84 -1.40
CA GLY A 643 12.56 -26.91 -0.44
C GLY A 643 11.86 -25.55 -0.51
N LEU A 644 11.83 -24.78 0.58
CA LEU A 644 11.07 -23.52 0.63
C LEU A 644 11.73 -22.39 -0.20
N SER A 645 13.02 -22.51 -0.50
CA SER A 645 13.77 -21.62 -1.41
C SER A 645 13.56 -21.91 -2.90
N GLU A 646 12.93 -23.04 -3.24
CA GLU A 646 12.72 -23.47 -4.62
C GLU A 646 11.64 -22.62 -5.34
N HIS A 647 11.41 -22.92 -6.61
CA HIS A 647 10.42 -22.26 -7.46
C HIS A 647 9.23 -23.21 -7.63
N PHE A 648 8.15 -22.96 -6.89
CA PHE A 648 6.93 -23.77 -6.96
C PHE A 648 6.16 -23.44 -8.24
N ARG A 649 5.81 -24.47 -9.02
CA ARG A 649 5.04 -24.32 -10.27
C ARG A 649 3.73 -23.56 -10.06
N VAL A 650 3.34 -22.76 -11.04
CA VAL A 650 2.06 -22.05 -11.01
C VAL A 650 0.88 -23.02 -11.09
N TYR A 651 -0.04 -22.92 -10.13
CA TYR A 651 -1.37 -23.53 -10.16
C TYR A 651 -2.46 -22.48 -10.01
N ARG A 652 -3.55 -22.60 -10.79
CA ARG A 652 -4.80 -21.83 -10.57
C ARG A 652 -4.61 -20.32 -10.46
N ALA A 653 -3.65 -19.77 -11.21
CA ALA A 653 -3.58 -18.32 -11.39
C ALA A 653 -4.79 -17.86 -12.23
N THR A 654 -5.43 -16.76 -11.83
CA THR A 654 -6.53 -16.14 -12.54
C THR A 654 -6.06 -14.79 -13.08
N VAL A 655 -5.79 -14.74 -14.39
CA VAL A 655 -5.27 -13.59 -15.12
C VAL A 655 -6.41 -12.99 -15.96
N VAL A 656 -7.02 -11.90 -15.48
CA VAL A 656 -8.24 -11.35 -16.09
C VAL A 656 -8.25 -9.85 -16.26
N HIS A 657 -8.87 -9.33 -17.32
CA HIS A 657 -9.01 -7.89 -17.53
C HIS A 657 -7.67 -7.11 -17.46
N ASN A 658 -6.57 -7.63 -18.00
CA ASN A 658 -5.31 -6.89 -18.12
C ASN A 658 -5.13 -6.34 -19.54
N THR A 659 -4.46 -5.19 -19.67
CA THR A 659 -4.15 -4.54 -20.96
C THR A 659 -2.65 -4.57 -21.23
N PHE A 660 -2.25 -5.07 -22.40
CA PHE A 660 -0.85 -5.17 -22.83
C PHE A 660 -0.66 -4.48 -24.18
N VAL A 661 0.23 -3.48 -24.23
CA VAL A 661 0.46 -2.63 -25.38
C VAL A 661 1.95 -2.59 -25.75
N ASN A 662 2.28 -3.10 -26.93
CA ASN A 662 3.61 -2.95 -27.56
C ASN A 662 4.81 -3.49 -26.75
N ASN A 663 4.59 -4.40 -25.80
CA ASN A 663 5.67 -5.05 -25.06
C ASN A 663 6.47 -6.01 -25.98
N ALA A 664 7.76 -6.20 -25.68
CA ALA A 664 8.63 -7.16 -26.37
C ALA A 664 8.20 -8.62 -26.15
N SER A 665 7.73 -8.92 -24.94
CA SER A 665 7.05 -10.16 -24.59
C SER A 665 5.86 -9.85 -23.69
N ASN A 666 4.67 -10.33 -24.06
CA ASN A 666 3.42 -9.96 -23.37
C ASN A 666 3.08 -10.98 -22.28
N ILE A 667 2.55 -12.16 -22.63
CA ILE A 667 2.22 -13.21 -21.67
C ILE A 667 3.07 -14.45 -21.96
N GLU A 668 3.99 -14.78 -21.05
CA GLU A 668 4.81 -15.99 -21.11
C GLU A 668 4.35 -17.06 -20.12
N ILE A 669 4.31 -18.31 -20.59
CA ILE A 669 3.82 -19.46 -19.84
C ILE A 669 4.90 -20.54 -19.82
N GLY A 670 5.41 -20.84 -18.62
CA GLY A 670 6.40 -21.88 -18.39
C GLY A 670 7.76 -21.61 -19.04
N ALA A 671 8.32 -20.41 -18.87
CA ALA A 671 9.50 -19.98 -19.59
C ALA A 671 10.84 -20.51 -19.05
N ASN A 672 11.02 -20.54 -17.72
CA ASN A 672 12.36 -20.65 -17.13
C ASN A 672 12.71 -22.06 -16.61
N TYR A 673 11.72 -22.97 -16.47
CA TYR A 673 11.89 -24.28 -15.86
C TYR A 673 11.14 -25.41 -16.60
N ASP A 674 11.51 -26.66 -16.31
CA ASP A 674 11.04 -27.86 -17.02
C ASP A 674 9.59 -28.28 -16.72
N LEU A 675 8.99 -27.81 -15.62
CA LEU A 675 7.60 -28.12 -15.28
C LEU A 675 6.65 -27.15 -15.98
N ALA A 676 5.39 -27.53 -16.15
CA ALA A 676 4.37 -26.70 -16.79
C ALA A 676 3.49 -25.97 -15.76
N PRO A 677 2.99 -24.75 -16.03
CA PRO A 677 1.85 -24.18 -15.29
C PRO A 677 0.59 -25.05 -15.44
N VAL A 678 -0.33 -24.99 -14.47
CA VAL A 678 -1.50 -25.88 -14.39
C VAL A 678 -2.79 -25.14 -14.02
N ASP A 679 -3.92 -25.57 -14.60
CA ASP A 679 -5.30 -25.27 -14.15
C ASP A 679 -5.55 -23.76 -13.96
N SER A 680 -4.90 -22.95 -14.79
CA SER A 680 -4.92 -21.49 -14.70
C SER A 680 -5.85 -20.90 -15.76
N VAL A 681 -6.34 -19.69 -15.51
CA VAL A 681 -7.30 -18.97 -16.36
C VAL A 681 -6.65 -17.72 -16.90
N ILE A 682 -6.68 -17.54 -18.22
CA ILE A 682 -6.28 -16.33 -18.93
C ILE A 682 -7.50 -15.86 -19.71
N ALA A 683 -8.23 -14.88 -19.18
CA ALA A 683 -9.51 -14.46 -19.76
C ALA A 683 -9.71 -12.95 -19.82
N ASP A 684 -10.50 -12.47 -20.78
CA ASP A 684 -10.89 -11.06 -20.89
C ASP A 684 -9.71 -10.06 -20.89
N ASN A 685 -8.50 -10.50 -21.30
CA ASN A 685 -7.34 -9.64 -21.47
C ASN A 685 -7.29 -9.04 -22.88
N LEU A 686 -6.75 -7.83 -23.00
CA LEU A 686 -6.52 -7.12 -24.25
C LEU A 686 -5.02 -7.10 -24.54
N VAL A 687 -4.58 -7.75 -25.63
CA VAL A 687 -3.15 -7.90 -25.96
C VAL A 687 -2.87 -7.41 -27.38
N THR A 688 -2.01 -6.41 -27.53
CA THR A 688 -1.60 -5.86 -28.84
C THR A 688 -0.09 -5.61 -28.89
N GLY A 689 0.52 -5.89 -30.04
CA GLY A 689 1.96 -5.72 -30.23
C GLY A 689 2.42 -5.99 -31.65
N SER A 690 3.64 -5.55 -31.98
CA SER A 690 4.19 -5.58 -33.35
C SER A 690 5.22 -6.68 -33.63
N GLN A 691 5.58 -7.46 -32.60
CA GLN A 691 6.58 -8.53 -32.64
C GLN A 691 6.21 -9.68 -31.69
N GLY A 692 6.84 -10.84 -31.89
CA GLY A 692 6.76 -11.97 -30.96
C GLY A 692 5.44 -12.76 -31.00
N ALA A 693 5.23 -13.56 -29.95
CA ALA A 693 3.96 -14.19 -29.65
C ALA A 693 3.24 -13.34 -28.59
N LEU A 694 1.96 -13.03 -28.80
CA LEU A 694 1.15 -12.29 -27.82
C LEU A 694 0.83 -13.18 -26.59
N PHE A 695 0.57 -14.46 -26.82
CA PHE A 695 0.45 -15.51 -25.82
C PHE A 695 1.51 -16.58 -26.13
N ASN A 696 2.51 -16.72 -25.27
CA ASN A 696 3.70 -17.53 -25.55
C ASN A 696 3.79 -18.75 -24.60
N GLU A 697 3.23 -19.87 -25.05
CA GLU A 697 3.38 -21.18 -24.40
C GLU A 697 4.77 -21.76 -24.71
N ILE A 698 5.76 -21.39 -23.88
CA ILE A 698 7.13 -21.88 -23.99
C ILE A 698 7.18 -23.33 -23.50
N THR A 699 6.56 -23.59 -22.35
CA THR A 699 6.22 -24.94 -21.88
C THR A 699 4.71 -25.10 -21.92
N ALA A 700 4.26 -26.11 -22.68
CA ALA A 700 2.84 -26.36 -22.90
C ALA A 700 2.12 -26.61 -21.55
N PRO A 701 1.17 -25.75 -21.16
CA PRO A 701 0.51 -25.82 -19.86
C PRO A 701 -0.48 -26.99 -19.79
N VAL A 702 -0.83 -27.38 -18.57
CA VAL A 702 -1.82 -28.44 -18.33
C VAL A 702 -3.15 -27.81 -17.90
N ASP A 703 -4.24 -28.16 -18.58
CA ASP A 703 -5.60 -27.69 -18.26
C ASP A 703 -5.76 -26.15 -18.21
N MET A 704 -4.96 -25.42 -19.01
CA MET A 704 -5.07 -23.96 -19.17
C MET A 704 -6.38 -23.57 -19.86
N THR A 705 -7.07 -22.58 -19.30
CA THR A 705 -8.32 -22.04 -19.85
C THR A 705 -8.11 -20.65 -20.45
N TYR A 706 -8.45 -20.51 -21.73
CA TYR A 706 -8.54 -19.21 -22.41
C TYR A 706 -10.01 -18.87 -22.70
N ALA A 707 -10.46 -17.66 -22.36
CA ALA A 707 -11.83 -17.18 -22.59
C ALA A 707 -11.87 -15.68 -22.92
N GLY A 708 -12.65 -15.24 -23.90
CA GLY A 708 -12.96 -13.81 -24.11
C GLY A 708 -11.84 -12.85 -24.55
N ASN A 709 -10.56 -13.24 -24.45
CA ASN A 709 -9.43 -12.36 -24.73
C ASN A 709 -9.49 -11.76 -26.14
N ILE A 710 -9.02 -10.52 -26.30
CA ILE A 710 -8.80 -9.87 -27.59
C ILE A 710 -7.30 -9.82 -27.88
N ALA A 711 -6.92 -10.29 -29.06
CA ALA A 711 -5.55 -10.27 -29.54
C ALA A 711 -5.46 -9.46 -30.84
N TRP A 712 -4.47 -8.56 -30.93
CA TRP A 712 -4.17 -7.82 -32.16
C TRP A 712 -2.69 -7.88 -32.51
N PRO A 713 -2.26 -8.94 -33.22
CA PRO A 713 -0.91 -9.02 -33.74
C PRO A 713 -0.77 -8.05 -34.93
N THR A 714 0.16 -7.11 -34.81
CA THR A 714 0.58 -6.22 -35.89
C THR A 714 2.00 -6.55 -36.33
N GLY A 715 2.48 -5.95 -37.44
CA GLY A 715 3.88 -6.11 -37.86
C GLY A 715 4.28 -7.56 -38.15
N SER A 716 5.15 -8.12 -37.30
CA SER A 716 5.58 -9.53 -37.34
C SER A 716 5.07 -10.37 -36.17
N ALA A 717 4.19 -9.82 -35.33
CA ALA A 717 3.58 -10.55 -34.22
C ALA A 717 2.67 -11.70 -34.70
N SER A 718 2.36 -12.60 -33.76
CA SER A 718 1.33 -13.62 -33.91
C SER A 718 0.61 -13.84 -32.58
N ILE A 719 -0.59 -14.44 -32.60
CA ILE A 719 -1.30 -14.79 -31.36
C ILE A 719 -0.46 -15.75 -30.50
N GLY A 720 0.30 -16.66 -31.12
CA GLY A 720 1.23 -17.58 -30.45
C GLY A 720 0.63 -18.92 -30.02
N VAL A 721 -0.66 -18.96 -29.66
CA VAL A 721 -1.40 -20.19 -29.32
C VAL A 721 -2.51 -20.52 -30.33
N THR A 722 -2.95 -21.78 -30.38
CA THR A 722 -4.09 -22.23 -31.21
C THR A 722 -5.36 -22.30 -30.37
N ALA A 723 -6.21 -21.28 -30.45
CA ALA A 723 -7.46 -21.16 -29.71
C ALA A 723 -8.66 -20.86 -30.62
N PRO A 724 -9.89 -21.26 -30.27
CA PRO A 724 -11.10 -20.81 -30.97
C PRO A 724 -11.39 -19.32 -30.69
N SER A 725 -12.17 -18.67 -31.56
CA SER A 725 -12.48 -17.23 -31.44
C SER A 725 -13.30 -16.83 -30.21
N SER A 726 -13.88 -17.80 -29.47
CA SER A 726 -14.51 -17.59 -28.16
C SER A 726 -13.51 -17.56 -27.00
N ALA A 727 -12.29 -18.02 -27.24
CA ALA A 727 -11.21 -18.09 -26.26
C ALA A 727 -10.18 -16.97 -26.46
N ILE A 728 -9.80 -16.74 -27.72
CA ILE A 728 -8.98 -15.58 -28.14
C ILE A 728 -9.52 -15.10 -29.49
N ARG A 729 -9.98 -13.86 -29.55
CA ARG A 729 -10.52 -13.23 -30.76
C ARG A 729 -9.47 -12.31 -31.38
N GLU A 730 -9.10 -12.59 -32.63
CA GLU A 730 -8.27 -11.69 -33.43
C GLU A 730 -9.12 -10.50 -33.90
N ALA A 731 -8.90 -9.32 -33.31
CA ALA A 731 -9.61 -8.10 -33.66
C ALA A 731 -8.83 -6.86 -33.21
N ASP A 732 -8.82 -5.81 -34.03
CA ASP A 732 -8.24 -4.51 -33.67
C ASP A 732 -9.01 -3.89 -32.49
N PRO A 733 -8.39 -3.71 -31.31
CA PRO A 733 -9.05 -3.14 -30.13
C PRO A 733 -9.41 -1.66 -30.31
N LEU A 734 -9.01 -1.00 -31.40
CA LEU A 734 -9.26 0.43 -31.66
C LEU A 734 -8.83 1.30 -30.47
N LEU A 735 -7.68 1.00 -29.87
CA LEU A 735 -7.15 1.80 -28.77
C LEU A 735 -6.86 3.24 -29.22
N ALA A 736 -7.30 4.20 -28.41
CA ALA A 736 -6.99 5.61 -28.57
C ALA A 736 -5.78 5.98 -27.71
N ASP A 737 -4.79 6.65 -28.31
CA ASP A 737 -3.68 7.27 -27.58
C ASP A 737 -4.17 8.58 -26.93
N GLU A 738 -4.23 8.60 -25.59
CA GLU A 738 -4.57 9.78 -24.79
C GLU A 738 -3.34 10.39 -24.10
N GLY A 739 -2.14 10.08 -24.60
CA GLY A 739 -0.85 10.63 -24.17
C GLY A 739 -0.27 10.01 -22.90
N ALA A 740 -1.10 9.77 -21.87
CA ALA A 740 -0.68 9.08 -20.64
C ALA A 740 -0.91 7.56 -20.69
N LEU A 741 -1.92 7.12 -21.47
CA LEU A 741 -2.37 5.74 -21.59
C LEU A 741 -3.00 5.51 -22.97
N TYR A 742 -3.04 4.25 -23.41
CA TYR A 742 -3.92 3.79 -24.48
C TYR A 742 -5.27 3.32 -23.90
N ARG A 743 -6.36 3.97 -24.32
CA ARG A 743 -7.75 3.77 -23.85
C ARG A 743 -8.63 3.04 -24.86
N ILE A 744 -9.75 2.46 -24.44
CA ILE A 744 -10.72 1.81 -25.32
C ILE A 744 -11.45 2.87 -26.18
N GLY A 745 -11.09 2.93 -27.47
CA GLY A 745 -11.66 3.90 -28.40
C GLY A 745 -13.12 3.64 -28.78
N ALA A 746 -13.75 4.64 -29.39
CA ALA A 746 -15.15 4.59 -29.78
C ALA A 746 -15.44 3.47 -30.80
N GLY A 747 -16.38 2.57 -30.46
CA GLY A 747 -16.73 1.42 -31.29
C GLY A 747 -15.73 0.26 -31.23
N SER A 748 -14.82 0.27 -30.25
CA SER A 748 -13.91 -0.84 -29.97
C SER A 748 -14.65 -2.17 -29.82
N PRO A 749 -14.09 -3.28 -30.33
CA PRO A 749 -14.60 -4.61 -30.06
C PRO A 749 -14.46 -5.06 -28.60
N ALA A 750 -13.76 -4.32 -27.74
CA ALA A 750 -13.62 -4.62 -26.32
C ALA A 750 -14.85 -4.24 -25.48
N ILE A 751 -15.69 -3.34 -25.99
CA ILE A 751 -16.83 -2.77 -25.27
C ILE A 751 -17.91 -3.84 -24.99
N ASP A 752 -18.36 -3.96 -23.73
CA ASP A 752 -19.33 -4.95 -23.24
C ASP A 752 -18.97 -6.42 -23.59
N ALA A 753 -17.69 -6.71 -23.88
CA ALA A 753 -17.28 -7.95 -24.55
C ALA A 753 -16.68 -9.01 -23.61
N GLY A 754 -16.48 -8.69 -22.33
CA GLY A 754 -15.94 -9.61 -21.33
C GLY A 754 -16.88 -10.79 -21.07
N THR A 755 -16.30 -11.96 -20.82
CA THR A 755 -17.03 -13.18 -20.44
C THR A 755 -17.60 -13.11 -19.03
N GLY A 756 -16.98 -12.32 -18.15
CA GLY A 756 -17.46 -12.05 -16.81
C GLY A 756 -17.39 -13.27 -15.88
N GLY A 757 -18.09 -13.19 -14.75
CA GLY A 757 -18.05 -14.23 -13.72
C GLY A 757 -16.87 -14.12 -12.75
N TYR A 758 -16.20 -12.97 -12.72
CA TYR A 758 -15.11 -12.63 -11.80
C TYR A 758 -15.59 -11.65 -10.72
N PRO A 759 -16.32 -12.08 -9.67
CA PRO A 759 -16.97 -11.19 -8.70
C PRO A 759 -16.01 -10.39 -7.81
N PHE A 760 -14.71 -10.64 -7.90
CA PHE A 760 -13.66 -9.85 -7.25
C PHE A 760 -13.18 -8.66 -8.12
N VAL A 761 -13.58 -8.59 -9.40
CA VAL A 761 -13.32 -7.45 -10.28
C VAL A 761 -14.58 -6.57 -10.30
N THR A 762 -14.68 -5.64 -9.35
CA THR A 762 -15.84 -4.74 -9.19
C THR A 762 -15.66 -3.39 -9.89
N GLU A 763 -14.40 -3.00 -10.07
CA GLU A 763 -13.95 -1.74 -10.65
C GLU A 763 -12.84 -2.03 -11.68
N ASP A 764 -12.44 -1.02 -12.45
CA ASP A 764 -11.38 -1.07 -13.45
C ASP A 764 -10.05 -0.46 -12.91
N MET A 765 -9.07 -0.22 -13.79
CA MET A 765 -7.81 0.42 -13.39
C MET A 765 -7.97 1.88 -12.92
N ASP A 766 -9.00 2.59 -13.40
CA ASP A 766 -9.30 3.98 -13.07
C ASP A 766 -10.18 4.16 -11.83
N GLY A 767 -10.76 3.09 -11.27
CA GLY A 767 -11.76 3.19 -10.20
C GLY A 767 -13.18 3.45 -10.69
N GLN A 768 -13.44 3.14 -11.96
CA GLN A 768 -14.76 3.16 -12.57
C GLN A 768 -15.41 1.79 -12.36
N ALA A 769 -16.67 1.77 -11.91
CA ALA A 769 -17.39 0.53 -11.64
C ALA A 769 -17.72 -0.21 -12.95
N ARG A 770 -17.51 -1.53 -12.98
CA ARG A 770 -17.85 -2.37 -14.15
C ARG A 770 -19.35 -2.70 -14.16
N GLU A 771 -20.17 -1.70 -14.45
CA GLU A 771 -21.63 -1.79 -14.45
C GLU A 771 -22.19 -2.37 -15.76
N GLY A 772 -22.54 -3.66 -15.75
CA GLY A 772 -23.26 -4.31 -16.87
C GLY A 772 -22.43 -5.38 -17.55
N GLY A 773 -22.07 -5.17 -18.82
CA GLY A 773 -21.10 -5.99 -19.53
C GLY A 773 -19.71 -5.41 -19.33
N ALA A 774 -18.83 -6.11 -18.60
CA ALA A 774 -17.47 -5.64 -18.41
C ALA A 774 -16.70 -5.60 -19.74
N ASP A 775 -15.85 -4.58 -19.90
CA ASP A 775 -14.95 -4.45 -21.05
C ASP A 775 -13.78 -5.45 -21.00
N VAL A 776 -13.27 -5.83 -22.17
CA VAL A 776 -12.05 -6.64 -22.30
C VAL A 776 -10.81 -5.76 -22.13
N GLY A 777 -9.96 -6.06 -21.16
CA GLY A 777 -8.81 -5.25 -20.76
C GLY A 777 -9.01 -4.52 -19.42
N ALA A 778 -7.99 -3.77 -19.02
CA ALA A 778 -7.90 -3.10 -17.72
C ALA A 778 -8.74 -1.83 -17.58
N ASP A 779 -9.08 -1.23 -18.72
CA ASP A 779 -9.95 -0.07 -18.89
C ASP A 779 -11.43 -0.54 -18.89
N GLU A 780 -12.33 0.24 -18.30
CA GLU A 780 -13.78 0.15 -18.52
C GLU A 780 -14.24 1.46 -19.15
N ARG A 781 -14.87 1.41 -20.33
CA ARG A 781 -15.18 2.61 -21.11
C ARG A 781 -16.43 3.35 -20.60
N ALA A 782 -16.38 3.90 -19.39
CA ALA A 782 -17.44 4.70 -18.82
C ALA A 782 -17.27 6.22 -19.10
N ALA A 783 -18.28 6.99 -18.70
CA ALA A 783 -18.32 8.46 -18.80
C ALA A 783 -18.14 9.13 -17.43
N THR A 784 -17.87 8.33 -16.39
CA THR A 784 -17.52 8.76 -15.04
C THR A 784 -16.09 9.28 -14.98
N THR A 785 -15.80 10.14 -14.01
CA THR A 785 -14.43 10.62 -13.77
C THR A 785 -13.57 9.47 -13.22
N ALA A 786 -12.39 9.25 -13.81
CA ALA A 786 -11.37 8.38 -13.23
C ALA A 786 -10.94 8.91 -11.85
N THR A 787 -10.90 8.03 -10.84
CA THR A 787 -10.44 8.34 -9.48
C THR A 787 -9.02 7.87 -9.22
N ARG A 788 -8.46 7.06 -10.13
CA ARG A 788 -7.08 6.57 -10.13
C ARG A 788 -6.47 6.69 -11.52
N GLY A 789 -5.15 6.59 -11.58
CA GLY A 789 -4.38 6.56 -12.82
C GLY A 789 -2.89 6.37 -12.55
N PRO A 790 -2.04 6.46 -13.59
CA PRO A 790 -0.59 6.44 -13.46
C PRO A 790 -0.08 7.61 -12.61
N LEU A 791 0.62 7.29 -11.52
CA LEU A 791 1.15 8.27 -10.60
C LEU A 791 2.36 9.00 -11.20
N GLY A 792 2.48 10.27 -10.83
CA GLY A 792 3.69 11.08 -10.99
C GLY A 792 4.26 11.54 -9.65
N ALA A 793 5.48 12.08 -9.68
CA ALA A 793 6.24 12.46 -8.49
C ALA A 793 5.59 13.51 -7.57
N SER A 794 4.49 14.17 -8.01
CA SER A 794 3.69 15.11 -7.21
C SER A 794 2.59 14.46 -6.37
N GLU A 795 2.26 13.19 -6.66
CA GLU A 795 1.18 12.43 -6.00
C GLU A 795 1.73 11.44 -4.95
N VAL A 796 3.05 11.42 -4.77
CA VAL A 796 3.79 10.54 -3.86
C VAL A 796 4.89 11.30 -3.12
N GLY A 797 5.40 10.71 -2.04
CA GLY A 797 6.53 11.24 -1.29
C GLY A 797 6.18 12.44 -0.39
N PRO A 798 7.18 13.08 0.23
CA PRO A 798 6.95 13.94 1.40
C PRO A 798 6.09 15.18 1.16
N GLY A 799 6.04 15.65 -0.09
CA GLY A 799 5.28 16.82 -0.52
C GLY A 799 3.91 16.52 -1.12
N ALA A 800 3.52 15.26 -1.28
CA ALA A 800 2.19 14.91 -1.79
C ALA A 800 1.07 15.30 -0.80
N PRO A 801 -0.18 15.48 -1.26
CA PRO A 801 -1.31 15.96 -0.46
C PRO A 801 -1.43 15.29 0.92
#